data_AF-A0A2I1MAW3-F1
#
_entry.id   AF-A0A2I1MAW3-F1
#
_cell.length_a   1.000
_cell.length_b   1.000
_cell.length_c   1.000
_cell.angle_alpha   90.00
_cell.angle_beta   90.00
_cell.angle_gamma   90.00
#
_symmetry.space_group_name_H-M   'P 1'
#
loop_
_entity.id
_entity.type
_entity.pdbx_description
1 polymer ?
#
loop_
_entity_poly.entity_id
_entity_poly.type
_entity_poly.pdbx_seq_one_letter_code
_entity_poly.pdbx_strand_id
1 'polypeptide(L)'
;MKKATNKLMSFLAAFAMVIGVLVAPFTNANAAEAETPAGPTAATETKATVTIHKIKVKSTQGFPIEQQEGATEIVGKDGTTKYDGGKIDDNSIAGFFGEGAEELTGVKFVYWTFDSKENYEKMVAAPESYDTVDEVKALLGENGTEINSGETIENITVPANGHKYIWAVEKSKTITVKGEQQTITGGAAVPFGLALPLFKADGNVNTDIHVYPKNTTANEPKVDKDFEGEANAKQDRNEIDNNIKKDVKVGDVVPYDIETIIPAGAQYKTAAWTDQMTEGLTFDNNVKIMIGEKGKETEWDAANYTVKEDGNGFVLELTEAGLNEINGKDAEIRLLVKYSATVNKNAKVERSERNDVIFHYGNEPHHGNTPYPTKPKEGKLTVNKEFTGAEGDWKDDEKVTVTLIDAHTGKPVKFTDGQEATVELTKGTKTEHTWTGLDNDKQYIVKETFKAGDEVTYIKQEDGSIKIEDKKTDNPSPKDPQEPEVVTYGHRFQKIDQSTKEGIEGAKFIVKNADGKVLAQKEAADLEADQKAYDAAEKEYKDAVKAGKADAEIAPLKATRDKAYIAVNTEWKWIDDTDEHTGAYVFTSKANGFFKVTGLNKGNYQLIETKAPKGYAENKTPQDFEVKEGSTGETTKLESGELQDLVGFKQIENKKVTIPQTGGIGSLIFIVAGLALMAVAFVAMKRRNSYEEA
;
A
#
# COMPACT_ATOMS: atom_id res chain seq x y z
N MET A 1 -29.06 14.10 78.46
CA MET A 1 -27.95 13.16 78.17
C MET A 1 -27.55 13.32 76.70
N LYS A 2 -26.35 12.82 76.30
CA LYS A 2 -25.87 12.50 74.92
C LYS A 2 -26.63 13.15 73.73
N LYS A 3 -26.01 14.11 73.03
CA LYS A 3 -25.20 13.93 71.78
C LYS A 3 -26.05 13.67 70.51
N ALA A 4 -25.63 13.96 69.27
CA ALA A 4 -24.77 15.01 68.66
C ALA A 4 -24.46 14.62 67.19
N THR A 5 -24.34 15.64 66.31
CA THR A 5 -23.62 15.65 65.01
C THR A 5 -24.11 14.81 63.81
N ASN A 6 -23.72 15.28 62.62
CA ASN A 6 -23.74 14.67 61.27
C ASN A 6 -25.13 14.52 60.61
N LYS A 7 -25.42 14.96 59.38
CA LYS A 7 -24.64 15.41 58.19
C LYS A 7 -23.99 14.29 57.35
N LEU A 8 -24.84 13.58 56.59
CA LEU A 8 -24.67 12.67 55.42
C LEU A 8 -26.10 12.11 55.14
N MET A 9 -26.63 11.81 53.95
CA MET A 9 -26.33 11.99 52.51
C MET A 9 -27.64 12.49 51.82
N SER A 10 -27.73 13.03 50.59
CA SER A 10 -26.73 13.48 49.60
C SER A 10 -25.89 12.43 48.83
N PHE A 11 -26.53 11.52 48.07
CA PHE A 11 -26.12 11.01 46.73
C PHE A 11 -27.24 10.09 46.16
N LEU A 12 -27.11 9.59 44.92
CA LEU A 12 -28.12 8.82 44.13
C LEU A 12 -29.40 9.64 43.86
N ALA A 13 -29.54 10.43 42.78
CA ALA A 13 -28.84 10.52 41.48
C ALA A 13 -29.11 9.38 40.47
N ALA A 14 -29.55 9.79 39.28
CA ALA A 14 -29.58 9.08 37.99
C ALA A 14 -30.18 7.66 37.94
N PHE A 15 -31.47 7.58 37.58
CA PHE A 15 -31.97 6.45 36.78
C PHE A 15 -31.71 6.75 35.29
N ALA A 16 -30.48 6.51 34.85
CA ALA A 16 -30.10 6.50 33.44
C ALA A 16 -29.92 5.04 32.99
N MET A 17 -31.02 4.29 32.83
CA MET A 17 -30.95 2.93 32.30
C MET A 17 -30.81 2.96 30.78
N VAL A 18 -29.55 3.02 30.32
CA VAL A 18 -29.15 2.90 28.90
C VAL A 18 -29.23 1.42 28.46
N ILE A 19 -30.40 0.79 28.61
CA ILE A 19 -30.59 -0.64 28.35
C ILE A 19 -31.97 -0.87 27.73
N GLY A 20 -32.05 -1.77 26.76
CA GLY A 20 -33.31 -2.31 26.25
C GLY A 20 -33.97 -3.32 27.19
N VAL A 21 -34.11 -3.03 28.50
CA VAL A 21 -34.84 -3.93 29.40
C VAL A 21 -36.33 -3.78 29.13
N LEU A 22 -36.89 -4.69 28.34
CA LEU A 22 -38.34 -4.86 28.24
C LEU A 22 -38.85 -5.62 29.48
N VAL A 23 -38.79 -4.97 30.65
CA VAL A 23 -39.74 -5.29 31.73
C VAL A 23 -41.09 -4.81 31.24
N ALA A 24 -42.12 -5.66 31.25
CA ALA A 24 -43.45 -5.26 30.78
C ALA A 24 -43.98 -4.07 31.60
N PRO A 25 -44.18 -2.87 31.02
CA PRO A 25 -44.64 -1.69 31.75
C PRO A 25 -46.16 -1.70 32.00
N PHE A 26 -46.74 -2.90 32.07
CA PHE A 26 -48.18 -3.16 31.95
C PHE A 26 -48.77 -3.71 33.25
N THR A 27 -48.44 -3.08 34.37
CA THR A 27 -49.02 -3.36 35.69
C THR A 27 -50.01 -2.28 36.11
N ASN A 28 -51.30 -2.52 35.85
CA ASN A 28 -52.37 -1.93 36.66
C ASN A 28 -52.40 -2.62 38.04
N ALA A 29 -51.36 -2.37 38.84
CA ALA A 29 -51.21 -2.85 40.21
C ALA A 29 -50.89 -1.65 41.12
N ASN A 30 -51.40 -1.68 42.36
CA ASN A 30 -51.25 -0.55 43.29
C ASN A 30 -49.78 -0.32 43.67
N ALA A 31 -49.39 0.94 43.80
CA ALA A 31 -48.03 1.35 44.19
C ALA A 31 -47.69 0.94 45.63
N ALA A 32 -47.24 -0.30 45.82
CA ALA A 32 -46.81 -0.84 47.11
C ALA A 32 -45.73 -1.95 47.02
N GLU A 33 -45.17 -2.23 45.84
CA GLU A 33 -44.07 -3.19 45.67
C GLU A 33 -43.14 -2.73 44.53
N ALA A 34 -41.87 -2.48 44.85
CA ALA A 34 -40.84 -2.05 43.90
C ALA A 34 -39.58 -2.89 44.13
N GLU A 35 -39.58 -4.15 43.66
CA GLU A 35 -38.42 -5.05 43.83
C GLU A 35 -38.36 -6.26 42.85
N THR A 36 -38.73 -6.08 41.56
CA THR A 36 -38.38 -7.06 40.51
C THR A 36 -38.06 -6.43 39.14
N PRO A 37 -36.90 -6.75 38.51
CA PRO A 37 -36.61 -6.45 37.10
C PRO A 37 -37.13 -7.53 36.13
N ALA A 38 -37.79 -8.57 36.63
CA ALA A 38 -38.60 -9.50 35.83
C ALA A 38 -40.07 -9.07 35.86
N GLY A 39 -40.77 -9.27 34.74
CA GLY A 39 -42.20 -8.94 34.60
C GLY A 39 -43.15 -9.94 35.29
N PRO A 40 -44.46 -9.88 35.01
CA PRO A 40 -45.42 -10.88 35.46
C PRO A 40 -45.18 -12.26 34.81
N THR A 41 -45.75 -13.33 35.38
CA THR A 41 -45.66 -14.69 34.85
C THR A 41 -46.97 -15.16 34.20
N ALA A 42 -46.89 -16.09 33.26
CA ALA A 42 -48.06 -16.72 32.64
C ALA A 42 -48.51 -17.94 33.46
N ALA A 43 -49.82 -18.12 33.66
CA ALA A 43 -50.36 -19.23 34.46
C ALA A 43 -50.17 -20.63 33.81
N THR A 44 -49.88 -20.67 32.51
CA THR A 44 -49.58 -21.87 31.72
C THR A 44 -48.20 -21.75 31.08
N GLU A 45 -47.64 -22.88 30.62
CA GLU A 45 -46.46 -22.86 29.74
C GLU A 45 -46.79 -22.05 28.47
N THR A 46 -45.81 -21.30 27.97
CA THR A 46 -45.92 -20.53 26.73
C THR A 46 -44.67 -20.69 25.87
N LYS A 47 -44.76 -20.32 24.60
CA LYS A 47 -43.63 -20.27 23.67
C LYS A 47 -43.50 -18.86 23.10
N ALA A 48 -42.26 -18.42 22.89
CA ALA A 48 -41.94 -17.18 22.22
C ALA A 48 -40.99 -17.38 21.04
N THR A 49 -41.14 -16.53 20.03
CA THR A 49 -40.14 -16.17 19.03
C THR A 49 -39.53 -14.81 19.38
N VAL A 50 -38.22 -14.63 19.15
CA VAL A 50 -37.55 -13.32 19.31
C VAL A 50 -36.73 -13.00 18.06
N THR A 51 -37.11 -11.95 17.32
CA THR A 51 -36.39 -11.49 16.12
C THR A 51 -35.57 -10.24 16.44
N ILE A 52 -34.28 -10.24 16.07
CA ILE A 52 -33.35 -9.15 16.37
C ILE A 52 -33.15 -8.29 15.12
N HIS A 53 -33.78 -7.11 15.09
CA HIS A 53 -33.69 -6.14 14.00
C HIS A 53 -32.68 -5.05 14.34
N LYS A 54 -31.46 -5.12 13.82
CA LYS A 54 -30.48 -4.04 14.04
C LYS A 54 -30.82 -2.85 13.15
N ILE A 55 -30.96 -1.65 13.73
CA ILE A 55 -31.31 -0.43 13.00
C ILE A 55 -30.10 0.50 12.92
N LYS A 56 -29.75 0.95 11.71
CA LYS A 56 -28.82 2.05 11.48
C LYS A 56 -29.53 3.37 11.77
N VAL A 57 -28.87 4.30 12.47
CA VAL A 57 -29.40 5.63 12.81
C VAL A 57 -28.33 6.70 12.61
N LYS A 58 -28.74 7.96 12.38
CA LYS A 58 -27.83 9.11 12.29
C LYS A 58 -27.13 9.43 13.62
N SER A 59 -27.77 9.13 14.76
CA SER A 59 -27.21 9.30 16.10
C SER A 59 -27.90 8.36 17.08
N THR A 60 -27.15 7.87 18.07
CA THR A 60 -27.66 7.11 19.22
C THR A 60 -28.37 8.00 20.26
N GLN A 61 -28.26 9.33 20.16
CA GLN A 61 -28.92 10.26 21.08
C GLN A 61 -30.46 10.19 20.98
N GLY A 62 -31.13 10.21 22.13
CA GLY A 62 -32.58 10.03 22.19
C GLY A 62 -33.02 8.57 21.98
N PHE A 63 -32.16 7.61 22.37
CA PHE A 63 -32.51 6.20 22.53
C PHE A 63 -32.08 5.69 23.92
N PRO A 64 -32.83 4.75 24.54
CA PRO A 64 -34.14 4.23 24.10
C PRO A 64 -35.22 5.32 24.00
N ILE A 65 -36.30 5.06 23.24
CA ILE A 65 -37.47 5.94 23.25
C ILE A 65 -38.30 5.52 24.46
N GLU A 66 -38.49 6.42 25.41
CA GLU A 66 -39.28 6.18 26.61
C GLU A 66 -40.78 6.19 26.31
N GLN A 67 -41.53 5.32 26.99
CA GLN A 67 -42.99 5.33 26.98
C GLN A 67 -43.50 6.51 27.82
N GLN A 68 -44.44 7.29 27.29
CA GLN A 68 -45.04 8.39 28.04
C GLN A 68 -45.90 7.88 29.19
N GLU A 69 -45.90 8.59 30.33
CA GLU A 69 -46.67 8.22 31.51
C GLU A 69 -48.17 8.05 31.19
N GLY A 70 -48.72 6.87 31.44
CA GLY A 70 -50.11 6.51 31.14
C GLY A 70 -50.41 6.14 29.68
N ALA A 71 -49.42 6.14 28.77
CA ALA A 71 -49.56 5.55 27.44
C ALA A 71 -49.51 4.02 27.50
N THR A 72 -50.06 3.34 26.49
CA THR A 72 -50.09 1.86 26.36
C THR A 72 -49.07 1.29 25.38
N GLU A 73 -48.40 2.14 24.60
CA GLU A 73 -47.44 1.77 23.56
C GLU A 73 -46.29 2.78 23.56
N ILE A 74 -45.13 2.40 23.01
CA ILE A 74 -44.08 3.37 22.66
C ILE A 74 -44.45 3.99 21.32
N VAL A 75 -44.33 5.32 21.21
CA VAL A 75 -44.59 6.06 19.97
C VAL A 75 -43.28 6.59 19.40
N GLY A 76 -43.11 6.45 18.08
CA GLY A 76 -41.93 6.84 17.33
C GLY A 76 -41.67 8.34 17.25
N LYS A 77 -40.52 8.72 16.66
CA LYS A 77 -40.14 10.13 16.49
C LYS A 77 -41.04 10.90 15.50
N ASP A 78 -41.83 10.21 14.70
CA ASP A 78 -42.91 10.77 13.87
C ASP A 78 -44.16 11.17 14.68
N GLY A 79 -44.32 10.69 15.92
CA GLY A 79 -45.53 10.88 16.73
C GLY A 79 -46.72 10.03 16.29
N THR A 80 -46.53 9.07 15.38
CA THR A 80 -47.62 8.26 14.78
C THR A 80 -47.36 6.76 14.75
N THR A 81 -46.14 6.31 14.51
CA THR A 81 -45.81 4.88 14.48
C THR A 81 -45.75 4.35 15.91
N LYS A 82 -46.52 3.29 16.19
CA LYS A 82 -46.59 2.64 17.51
C LYS A 82 -45.77 1.36 17.54
N TYR A 83 -45.28 1.00 18.72
CA TYR A 83 -44.62 -0.26 19.01
C TYR A 83 -45.21 -0.89 20.28
N ASP A 84 -45.71 -2.11 20.14
CA ASP A 84 -46.38 -2.93 21.18
C ASP A 84 -45.54 -4.16 21.62
N GLY A 85 -44.33 -4.30 21.08
CA GLY A 85 -43.49 -5.50 21.17
C GLY A 85 -43.48 -6.38 19.91
N GLY A 86 -44.40 -6.17 18.97
CA GLY A 86 -44.43 -6.83 17.66
C GLY A 86 -43.59 -6.11 16.58
N LYS A 87 -43.61 -6.62 15.35
CA LYS A 87 -42.84 -6.06 14.23
C LYS A 87 -43.36 -4.67 13.83
N ILE A 88 -42.46 -3.69 13.79
CA ILE A 88 -42.66 -2.39 13.13
C ILE A 88 -42.65 -2.62 11.61
N ASP A 89 -43.60 -2.03 10.87
CA ASP A 89 -43.64 -2.12 9.42
C ASP A 89 -42.37 -1.52 8.77
N ASP A 90 -41.87 -2.16 7.72
CA ASP A 90 -40.58 -1.82 7.09
C ASP A 90 -40.57 -0.39 6.51
N ASN A 91 -41.72 0.11 6.06
CA ASN A 91 -41.88 1.48 5.57
C ASN A 91 -41.94 2.51 6.72
N SER A 92 -42.19 2.06 7.95
CA SER A 92 -42.34 2.89 9.15
C SER A 92 -41.05 3.01 9.99
N ILE A 93 -40.00 2.24 9.67
CA ILE A 93 -38.69 2.28 10.36
C ILE A 93 -38.13 3.71 10.44
N ALA A 94 -38.09 4.44 9.32
CA ALA A 94 -37.61 5.82 9.29
C ALA A 94 -38.53 6.80 10.04
N GLY A 95 -39.83 6.53 10.14
CA GLY A 95 -40.76 7.30 10.99
C GLY A 95 -40.51 7.06 12.47
N PHE A 96 -40.30 5.80 12.86
CA PHE A 96 -40.13 5.43 14.27
C PHE A 96 -38.77 5.85 14.84
N PHE A 97 -37.67 5.50 14.15
CA PHE A 97 -36.31 5.73 14.64
C PHE A 97 -35.73 7.11 14.23
N GLY A 98 -36.31 7.74 13.20
CA GLY A 98 -35.94 9.06 12.70
C GLY A 98 -35.40 9.03 11.26
N GLU A 99 -35.36 10.21 10.63
CA GLU A 99 -34.98 10.38 9.23
C GLU A 99 -33.64 9.71 8.88
N GLY A 100 -33.65 8.87 7.85
CA GLY A 100 -32.47 8.12 7.39
C GLY A 100 -32.13 6.88 8.22
N ALA A 101 -33.01 6.43 9.12
CA ALA A 101 -32.89 5.12 9.75
C ALA A 101 -33.31 4.00 8.78
N GLU A 102 -32.50 2.94 8.72
CA GLU A 102 -32.71 1.76 7.86
C GLU A 102 -32.33 0.48 8.62
N GLU A 103 -32.86 -0.68 8.22
CA GLU A 103 -32.44 -1.97 8.80
C GLU A 103 -31.03 -2.35 8.33
N LEU A 104 -30.20 -2.80 9.26
CA LEU A 104 -28.78 -3.04 9.09
C LEU A 104 -28.50 -4.55 9.09
N THR A 105 -28.24 -5.08 7.91
CA THR A 105 -27.92 -6.49 7.68
C THR A 105 -26.45 -6.81 7.97
N GLY A 106 -26.14 -8.08 8.22
CA GLY A 106 -24.75 -8.56 8.42
C GLY A 106 -24.16 -8.29 9.81
N VAL A 107 -24.84 -7.55 10.68
CA VAL A 107 -24.48 -7.45 12.11
C VAL A 107 -24.77 -8.78 12.80
N LYS A 108 -23.80 -9.31 13.53
CA LYS A 108 -23.91 -10.54 14.31
C LYS A 108 -24.11 -10.28 15.80
N PHE A 109 -24.95 -11.10 16.41
CA PHE A 109 -25.11 -11.20 17.86
C PHE A 109 -24.67 -12.57 18.36
N VAL A 110 -24.30 -12.64 19.63
CA VAL A 110 -24.24 -13.88 20.41
C VAL A 110 -25.29 -13.78 21.51
N TYR A 111 -26.13 -14.80 21.68
CA TYR A 111 -27.18 -14.82 22.70
C TYR A 111 -27.14 -16.08 23.58
N TRP A 112 -27.71 -15.97 24.78
CA TRP A 112 -27.88 -17.05 25.74
C TRP A 112 -29.33 -17.11 26.21
N THR A 113 -29.85 -18.32 26.47
CA THR A 113 -31.20 -18.54 27.01
C THR A 113 -31.13 -19.33 28.32
N PHE A 114 -31.33 -18.68 29.47
CA PHE A 114 -31.05 -19.24 30.79
C PHE A 114 -32.19 -19.03 31.80
N ASP A 115 -32.13 -19.72 32.94
CA ASP A 115 -33.19 -19.75 33.95
C ASP A 115 -32.83 -19.01 35.25
N SER A 116 -31.54 -18.68 35.43
CA SER A 116 -31.05 -17.97 36.63
C SER A 116 -31.47 -16.50 36.64
N LYS A 117 -32.53 -16.20 37.40
CA LYS A 117 -32.96 -14.83 37.68
C LYS A 117 -31.80 -13.98 38.21
N GLU A 118 -31.08 -14.46 39.24
CA GLU A 118 -29.97 -13.73 39.87
C GLU A 118 -28.89 -13.27 38.87
N ASN A 119 -28.60 -14.07 37.84
CA ASN A 119 -27.64 -13.68 36.80
C ASN A 119 -28.22 -12.63 35.84
N TYR A 120 -29.51 -12.71 35.51
CA TYR A 120 -30.20 -11.65 34.75
C TYR A 120 -30.22 -10.32 35.51
N GLU A 121 -30.47 -10.35 36.83
CA GLU A 121 -30.46 -9.13 37.67
C GLU A 121 -29.08 -8.48 37.71
N LYS A 122 -28.00 -9.27 37.79
CA LYS A 122 -26.61 -8.76 37.67
C LYS A 122 -26.34 -8.12 36.31
N MET A 123 -26.73 -8.80 35.22
CA MET A 123 -26.52 -8.30 33.86
C MET A 123 -27.28 -7.00 33.60
N VAL A 124 -28.53 -6.91 34.07
CA VAL A 124 -29.34 -5.69 33.99
C VAL A 124 -28.81 -4.56 34.90
N ALA A 125 -28.22 -4.88 36.05
CA ALA A 125 -27.64 -3.87 36.94
C ALA A 125 -26.29 -3.30 36.47
N ALA A 126 -25.54 -4.03 35.64
CA ALA A 126 -24.21 -3.65 35.16
C ALA A 126 -23.96 -4.13 33.71
N PRO A 127 -24.71 -3.61 32.71
CA PRO A 127 -24.66 -4.07 31.32
C PRO A 127 -23.27 -3.95 30.69
N GLU A 128 -22.53 -2.89 31.05
CA GLU A 128 -21.16 -2.58 30.62
C GLU A 128 -20.08 -3.53 31.22
N SER A 129 -20.48 -4.52 32.02
CA SER A 129 -19.60 -5.60 32.52
C SER A 129 -19.96 -6.97 31.91
N TYR A 130 -20.85 -6.97 30.92
CA TYR A 130 -21.38 -8.14 30.22
C TYR A 130 -21.67 -7.79 28.74
N ASP A 131 -20.86 -6.90 28.15
CA ASP A 131 -21.00 -6.45 26.75
C ASP A 131 -20.06 -7.18 25.78
N THR A 132 -19.19 -8.05 26.31
CA THR A 132 -18.38 -9.00 25.54
C THR A 132 -18.91 -10.44 25.65
N VAL A 133 -18.47 -11.30 24.73
CA VAL A 133 -18.87 -12.72 24.72
C VAL A 133 -18.27 -13.49 25.89
N ASP A 134 -17.00 -13.21 26.23
CA ASP A 134 -16.28 -13.97 27.24
C ASP A 134 -16.64 -13.56 28.68
N GLU A 135 -17.08 -12.32 28.95
CA GLU A 135 -17.68 -11.94 30.25
C GLU A 135 -18.99 -12.68 30.54
N VAL A 136 -19.89 -12.73 29.56
CA VAL A 136 -21.19 -13.42 29.70
C VAL A 136 -20.97 -14.92 29.88
N LYS A 137 -20.06 -15.50 29.10
CA LYS A 137 -19.61 -16.90 29.24
C LYS A 137 -18.93 -17.18 30.58
N ALA A 138 -18.17 -16.23 31.14
CA ALA A 138 -17.58 -16.36 32.47
C ALA A 138 -18.63 -16.33 33.60
N LEU A 139 -19.73 -15.57 33.45
CA LEU A 139 -20.84 -15.54 34.41
C LEU A 139 -21.79 -16.75 34.28
N LEU A 140 -22.09 -17.20 33.06
CA LEU A 140 -23.06 -18.29 32.82
C LEU A 140 -22.41 -19.69 32.79
N GLY A 141 -21.12 -19.80 32.47
CA GLY A 141 -20.43 -21.08 32.29
C GLY A 141 -20.73 -21.78 30.95
N GLU A 142 -21.51 -21.16 30.07
CA GLU A 142 -21.99 -21.72 28.80
C GLU A 142 -21.58 -20.84 27.61
N ASN A 143 -21.30 -21.47 26.46
CA ASN A 143 -21.11 -20.76 25.21
C ASN A 143 -22.46 -20.25 24.67
N GLY A 144 -22.50 -19.02 24.18
CA GLY A 144 -23.69 -18.47 23.52
C GLY A 144 -23.83 -18.97 22.07
N THR A 145 -24.99 -18.69 21.47
CA THR A 145 -25.32 -19.04 20.08
C THR A 145 -25.18 -17.81 19.19
N GLU A 146 -24.48 -17.92 18.05
CA GLU A 146 -24.43 -16.85 17.03
C GLU A 146 -25.78 -16.74 16.29
N ILE A 147 -26.21 -15.51 16.02
CA ILE A 147 -27.42 -15.18 15.21
C ILE A 147 -27.17 -13.88 14.44
N ASN A 148 -27.69 -13.76 13.21
CA ASN A 148 -27.57 -12.55 12.40
C ASN A 148 -28.75 -11.58 12.62
N SER A 149 -28.53 -10.29 12.40
CA SER A 149 -29.60 -9.28 12.29
C SER A 149 -30.63 -9.69 11.24
N GLY A 150 -31.91 -9.70 11.63
CA GLY A 150 -33.06 -10.15 10.84
C GLY A 150 -33.47 -11.61 11.07
N GLU A 151 -32.67 -12.42 11.78
CA GLU A 151 -33.01 -13.80 12.12
C GLU A 151 -33.80 -13.91 13.44
N THR A 152 -34.46 -15.07 13.62
CA THR A 152 -35.39 -15.32 14.73
C THR A 152 -34.89 -16.46 15.63
N ILE A 153 -34.82 -16.19 16.93
CA ILE A 153 -34.67 -17.21 17.97
C ILE A 153 -36.02 -17.92 18.11
N GLU A 154 -36.12 -19.16 17.63
CA GLU A 154 -37.35 -19.94 17.66
C GLU A 154 -37.59 -20.71 18.98
N ASN A 155 -38.85 -21.08 19.22
CA ASN A 155 -39.25 -22.14 20.14
C ASN A 155 -38.80 -21.96 21.61
N ILE A 156 -38.67 -20.71 22.08
CA ILE A 156 -38.27 -20.41 23.46
C ILE A 156 -39.41 -20.78 24.41
N THR A 157 -39.34 -21.95 25.04
CA THR A 157 -40.33 -22.39 26.04
C THR A 157 -40.14 -21.64 27.36
N VAL A 158 -41.24 -21.08 27.87
CA VAL A 158 -41.32 -20.36 29.15
C VAL A 158 -42.21 -21.15 30.11
N PRO A 159 -41.71 -21.56 31.30
CA PRO A 159 -42.45 -22.43 32.20
C PRO A 159 -43.65 -21.74 32.86
N ALA A 160 -44.70 -22.52 33.14
CA ALA A 160 -45.89 -22.04 33.85
C ALA A 160 -45.53 -21.45 35.23
N ASN A 161 -45.97 -20.23 35.49
CA ASN A 161 -45.71 -19.44 36.70
C ASN A 161 -44.21 -19.14 36.93
N GLY A 162 -43.39 -19.18 35.87
CA GLY A 162 -41.96 -18.86 35.90
C GLY A 162 -41.53 -18.02 34.70
N HIS A 163 -40.21 -17.96 34.49
CA HIS A 163 -39.56 -17.11 33.49
C HIS A 163 -38.56 -17.88 32.63
N LYS A 164 -38.21 -17.31 31.48
CA LYS A 164 -36.98 -17.61 30.74
C LYS A 164 -36.25 -16.31 30.44
N TYR A 165 -34.95 -16.26 30.69
CA TYR A 165 -34.14 -15.06 30.49
C TYR A 165 -33.31 -15.19 29.20
N ILE A 166 -33.14 -14.06 28.52
CA ILE A 166 -32.25 -13.91 27.38
C ILE A 166 -31.27 -12.80 27.66
N TRP A 167 -30.01 -12.99 27.29
CA TRP A 167 -29.00 -11.93 27.15
C TRP A 167 -28.41 -11.99 25.75
N ALA A 168 -28.15 -10.85 25.13
CA ALA A 168 -27.62 -10.75 23.77
C ALA A 168 -26.58 -9.64 23.65
N VAL A 169 -25.44 -10.01 23.06
CA VAL A 169 -24.23 -9.19 22.87
C VAL A 169 -23.98 -9.00 21.37
N GLU A 170 -23.54 -7.81 20.96
CA GLU A 170 -23.18 -7.49 19.58
C GLU A 170 -21.71 -7.79 19.30
N LYS A 171 -21.50 -8.77 18.42
CA LYS A 171 -20.16 -9.28 18.08
C LYS A 171 -19.49 -8.41 17.03
N SER A 172 -20.15 -8.14 15.90
CA SER A 172 -19.57 -7.35 14.81
C SER A 172 -19.17 -5.94 15.26
N LYS A 173 -17.94 -5.50 14.98
CA LYS A 173 -17.58 -4.07 14.91
C LYS A 173 -17.37 -3.58 13.47
N THR A 174 -17.15 -4.48 12.53
CA THR A 174 -17.15 -4.21 11.08
C THR A 174 -18.22 -5.04 10.35
N ILE A 175 -18.85 -4.45 9.33
CA ILE A 175 -19.85 -5.10 8.46
C ILE A 175 -19.65 -4.73 7.00
N THR A 176 -20.16 -5.56 6.08
CA THR A 176 -20.19 -5.27 4.64
C THR A 176 -21.61 -5.03 4.18
N VAL A 177 -21.88 -3.84 3.63
CA VAL A 177 -23.21 -3.42 3.17
C VAL A 177 -23.14 -3.08 1.69
N LYS A 178 -23.90 -3.80 0.86
CA LYS A 178 -23.95 -3.62 -0.62
C LYS A 178 -22.58 -3.77 -1.35
N GLY A 179 -21.58 -4.31 -0.66
CA GLY A 179 -20.21 -4.52 -1.17
C GLY A 179 -19.15 -3.60 -0.54
N GLU A 180 -19.56 -2.51 0.10
CA GLU A 180 -18.67 -1.57 0.80
C GLU A 180 -18.55 -1.96 2.28
N GLN A 181 -17.36 -1.79 2.89
CA GLN A 181 -17.21 -2.01 4.33
C GLN A 181 -17.69 -0.78 5.13
N GLN A 182 -18.26 -1.01 6.31
CA GLN A 182 -18.65 0.03 7.26
C GLN A 182 -18.20 -0.37 8.67
N THR A 183 -17.65 0.58 9.41
CA THR A 183 -17.36 0.44 10.84
C THR A 183 -18.58 0.81 11.67
N ILE A 184 -18.83 0.08 12.75
CA ILE A 184 -19.83 0.39 13.76
C ILE A 184 -19.23 1.40 14.73
N THR A 185 -19.75 2.62 14.72
CA THR A 185 -19.16 3.77 15.42
C THR A 185 -19.88 4.14 16.71
N GLY A 186 -20.96 3.44 17.03
CA GLY A 186 -21.73 3.63 18.26
C GLY A 186 -22.86 2.62 18.37
N GLY A 187 -23.31 2.33 19.60
CA GLY A 187 -24.41 1.43 19.90
C GLY A 187 -25.44 2.07 20.82
N ALA A 188 -26.70 1.63 20.75
CA ALA A 188 -27.72 1.94 21.76
C ALA A 188 -28.73 0.79 21.90
N ALA A 189 -29.18 0.55 23.13
CA ALA A 189 -29.96 -0.64 23.52
C ALA A 189 -29.24 -1.96 23.14
N VAL A 190 -27.93 -1.99 23.34
CA VAL A 190 -27.05 -3.15 23.13
C VAL A 190 -25.86 -3.01 24.12
N PRO A 191 -25.47 -4.06 24.88
CA PRO A 191 -26.14 -5.35 25.00
C PRO A 191 -27.56 -5.20 25.57
N PHE A 192 -28.36 -6.24 25.45
CA PHE A 192 -29.74 -6.23 25.96
C PHE A 192 -30.16 -7.58 26.54
N GLY A 193 -31.19 -7.56 27.38
CA GLY A 193 -31.74 -8.78 27.95
C GLY A 193 -33.26 -8.72 28.16
N LEU A 194 -33.91 -9.87 27.95
CA LEU A 194 -35.36 -10.04 28.05
C LEU A 194 -35.71 -11.00 29.18
N ALA A 195 -36.70 -10.65 29.99
CA ALA A 195 -37.33 -11.54 30.96
C ALA A 195 -38.69 -12.00 30.42
N LEU A 196 -38.74 -13.19 29.83
CA LEU A 196 -39.97 -13.76 29.28
C LEU A 196 -40.82 -14.39 30.40
N PRO A 197 -42.16 -14.40 30.30
CA PRO A 197 -42.96 -13.97 29.15
C PRO A 197 -43.19 -12.46 29.13
N LEU A 198 -43.14 -11.85 27.94
CA LEU A 198 -43.62 -10.48 27.75
C LEU A 198 -45.13 -10.48 27.52
N PHE A 199 -45.78 -9.35 27.80
CA PHE A 199 -47.22 -9.17 27.64
C PHE A 199 -47.50 -7.95 26.77
N LYS A 200 -48.57 -8.01 25.98
CA LYS A 200 -49.12 -6.89 25.22
C LYS A 200 -50.02 -6.03 26.11
N ALA A 201 -50.35 -4.83 25.64
CA ALA A 201 -51.21 -3.87 26.35
C ALA A 201 -52.65 -4.37 26.61
N ASP A 202 -53.11 -5.42 25.92
CA ASP A 202 -54.41 -6.08 26.14
C ASP A 202 -54.37 -7.17 27.25
N GLY A 203 -53.18 -7.45 27.81
CA GLY A 203 -52.97 -8.48 28.82
C GLY A 203 -52.71 -9.89 28.27
N ASN A 204 -52.65 -10.07 26.95
CA ASN A 204 -52.21 -11.34 26.35
C ASN A 204 -50.68 -11.46 26.37
N VAL A 205 -50.17 -12.69 26.46
CA VAL A 205 -48.72 -12.97 26.32
C VAL A 205 -48.29 -12.63 24.90
N ASN A 206 -47.23 -11.84 24.74
CA ASN A 206 -46.62 -11.64 23.43
C ASN A 206 -45.75 -12.85 23.09
N THR A 207 -46.22 -13.67 22.16
CA THR A 207 -45.48 -14.83 21.65
C THR A 207 -44.54 -14.49 20.51
N ASP A 208 -44.60 -13.28 19.94
CA ASP A 208 -43.82 -12.87 18.76
C ASP A 208 -43.17 -11.51 19.01
N ILE A 209 -41.90 -11.54 19.41
CA ILE A 209 -41.19 -10.41 20.01
C ILE A 209 -40.15 -9.88 19.03
N HIS A 210 -40.21 -8.59 18.73
CA HIS A 210 -39.26 -7.93 17.84
C HIS A 210 -38.47 -6.88 18.61
N VAL A 211 -37.15 -7.04 18.67
CA VAL A 211 -36.24 -6.13 19.38
C VAL A 211 -35.41 -5.31 18.41
N TYR A 212 -35.21 -4.04 18.77
CA TYR A 212 -34.61 -3.04 17.88
C TYR A 212 -33.39 -2.34 18.53
N PRO A 213 -32.23 -3.02 18.66
CA PRO A 213 -30.95 -2.37 18.95
C PRO A 213 -30.56 -1.40 17.83
N LYS A 214 -29.67 -0.42 18.10
CA LYS A 214 -29.26 0.61 17.13
C LYS A 214 -27.74 0.69 16.96
N ASN A 215 -27.25 1.07 15.77
CA ASN A 215 -25.88 1.57 15.54
C ASN A 215 -25.87 2.91 14.82
N THR A 216 -24.83 3.71 15.05
CA THR A 216 -24.28 4.58 14.00
C THR A 216 -23.19 3.80 13.25
N THR A 217 -23.02 4.08 11.95
CA THR A 217 -21.89 3.54 11.18
C THR A 217 -21.17 4.65 10.43
N ALA A 218 -19.88 4.46 10.20
CA ALA A 218 -19.12 5.22 9.20
C ALA A 218 -18.73 4.27 8.06
N ASN A 219 -18.66 4.80 6.84
CA ASN A 219 -18.19 4.03 5.69
C ASN A 219 -16.68 3.70 5.82
N GLU A 220 -16.17 2.93 4.87
CA GLU A 220 -14.74 2.83 4.63
C GLU A 220 -14.12 4.16 4.16
N PRO A 221 -12.85 4.44 4.52
CA PRO A 221 -12.10 5.58 4.02
C PRO A 221 -11.64 5.34 2.59
N LYS A 222 -11.27 6.42 1.91
CA LYS A 222 -10.70 6.37 0.56
C LYS A 222 -9.25 6.83 0.59
N VAL A 223 -8.39 6.15 -0.15
CA VAL A 223 -6.95 6.39 -0.18
C VAL A 223 -6.48 6.33 -1.63
N ASP A 224 -5.54 7.19 -1.98
CA ASP A 224 -4.84 7.20 -3.27
C ASP A 224 -3.39 7.70 -3.07
N LYS A 225 -2.45 7.25 -3.89
CA LYS A 225 -1.01 7.51 -3.75
C LYS A 225 -0.37 7.79 -5.10
N ASP A 226 0.23 8.95 -5.23
CA ASP A 226 0.81 9.42 -6.49
C ASP A 226 2.04 10.31 -6.25
N PHE A 227 2.59 10.87 -7.32
CA PHE A 227 3.51 12.00 -7.23
C PHE A 227 2.82 13.23 -6.63
N GLU A 228 3.63 14.10 -6.01
CA GLU A 228 3.14 15.32 -5.37
C GLU A 228 2.23 16.16 -6.28
N GLY A 229 1.02 16.49 -5.78
CA GLY A 229 -0.01 17.26 -6.45
C GLY A 229 -1.07 16.45 -7.20
N GLU A 230 -0.76 15.22 -7.60
CA GLU A 230 -1.65 14.42 -8.47
C GLU A 230 -2.72 13.63 -7.68
N ALA A 231 -2.33 12.97 -6.58
CA ALA A 231 -3.15 12.02 -5.80
C ALA A 231 -4.56 12.55 -5.45
N ASN A 232 -5.59 11.78 -5.76
CA ASN A 232 -7.01 12.11 -5.71
C ASN A 232 -7.86 10.91 -5.27
N ALA A 233 -8.04 10.73 -3.97
CA ALA A 233 -8.76 9.60 -3.37
C ALA A 233 -10.28 9.54 -3.67
N LYS A 234 -10.80 10.47 -4.49
CA LYS A 234 -12.17 10.43 -5.04
C LYS A 234 -12.22 10.13 -6.54
N GLN A 235 -11.08 10.16 -7.23
CA GLN A 235 -10.91 9.88 -8.67
C GLN A 235 -9.50 9.29 -8.91
N ASP A 236 -9.22 8.19 -8.21
CA ASP A 236 -8.07 7.29 -8.36
C ASP A 236 -7.77 7.05 -9.86
N ARG A 237 -6.49 7.12 -10.24
CA ARG A 237 -6.05 7.06 -11.64
C ARG A 237 -5.47 5.69 -12.02
N ASN A 238 -5.48 4.72 -11.11
CA ASN A 238 -5.15 3.30 -11.30
C ASN A 238 -3.76 3.18 -11.95
N GLU A 239 -2.74 3.57 -11.19
CA GLU A 239 -1.38 3.88 -11.62
C GLU A 239 -0.65 2.65 -12.18
N ILE A 240 -0.94 1.47 -11.64
CA ILE A 240 -0.40 0.19 -12.12
C ILE A 240 -1.08 -0.19 -13.44
N ASP A 241 -2.41 -0.10 -13.54
CA ASP A 241 -3.14 -0.52 -14.75
C ASP A 241 -2.95 0.45 -15.92
N ASN A 242 -3.01 1.77 -15.67
CA ASN A 242 -2.76 2.82 -16.65
C ASN A 242 -1.27 3.07 -16.91
N ASN A 243 -0.37 2.46 -16.12
CA ASN A 243 1.10 2.52 -16.26
C ASN A 243 1.63 3.96 -16.09
N ILE A 244 1.15 4.63 -15.04
CA ILE A 244 1.54 6.00 -14.69
C ILE A 244 3.00 5.98 -14.21
N LYS A 245 3.85 6.71 -14.93
CA LYS A 245 5.29 6.70 -14.72
C LYS A 245 5.98 8.03 -14.95
N LYS A 246 7.12 8.20 -14.28
CA LYS A 246 7.95 9.40 -14.33
C LYS A 246 9.39 9.06 -14.72
N ASP A 247 9.89 9.80 -15.70
CA ASP A 247 11.26 9.69 -16.19
C ASP A 247 12.23 10.33 -15.19
N VAL A 248 13.24 9.59 -14.75
CA VAL A 248 14.22 10.03 -13.75
C VAL A 248 15.65 9.61 -14.11
N LYS A 249 16.63 10.19 -13.42
CA LYS A 249 18.02 9.70 -13.34
C LYS A 249 18.40 9.39 -11.88
N VAL A 250 19.51 8.70 -11.70
CA VAL A 250 20.18 8.60 -10.40
C VAL A 250 20.49 10.02 -9.88
N GLY A 251 20.12 10.28 -8.63
CA GLY A 251 20.25 11.58 -7.96
C GLY A 251 19.04 12.51 -8.07
N ASP A 252 17.95 12.13 -8.75
CA ASP A 252 16.70 12.89 -8.68
C ASP A 252 15.94 12.59 -7.37
N VAL A 253 15.34 13.63 -6.78
CA VAL A 253 14.37 13.51 -5.67
C VAL A 253 12.98 13.38 -6.26
N VAL A 254 12.23 12.38 -5.80
CA VAL A 254 10.86 12.10 -6.23
C VAL A 254 9.91 12.39 -5.06
N PRO A 255 9.14 13.49 -5.10
CA PRO A 255 8.13 13.77 -4.09
C PRO A 255 6.83 13.01 -4.37
N TYR A 256 6.19 12.51 -3.31
CA TYR A 256 4.98 11.70 -3.32
C TYR A 256 3.93 12.28 -2.36
N ASP A 257 2.67 12.15 -2.75
CA ASP A 257 1.49 12.47 -1.95
C ASP A 257 0.67 11.18 -1.73
N ILE A 258 0.23 10.94 -0.49
CA ILE A 258 -0.85 9.97 -0.19
C ILE A 258 -2.06 10.79 0.27
N GLU A 259 -3.11 10.83 -0.52
CA GLU A 259 -4.38 11.45 -0.14
C GLU A 259 -5.24 10.44 0.63
N THR A 260 -5.84 10.84 1.75
CA THR A 260 -6.72 9.99 2.54
C THR A 260 -7.95 10.78 2.99
N ILE A 261 -9.13 10.28 2.63
CA ILE A 261 -10.43 10.81 3.01
C ILE A 261 -11.01 9.93 4.12
N ILE A 262 -10.95 10.45 5.35
CA ILE A 262 -11.61 9.90 6.52
C ILE A 262 -13.11 10.23 6.42
N PRO A 263 -14.01 9.25 6.52
CA PRO A 263 -15.45 9.47 6.35
C PRO A 263 -16.08 10.11 7.59
N ALA A 264 -17.19 10.82 7.38
CA ALA A 264 -17.98 11.40 8.46
C ALA A 264 -18.43 10.32 9.47
N GLY A 265 -18.41 10.67 10.76
CA GLY A 265 -18.81 9.81 11.87
C GLY A 265 -17.80 8.74 12.29
N ALA A 266 -16.60 8.70 11.71
CA ALA A 266 -15.54 7.74 12.08
C ALA A 266 -15.17 7.81 13.58
N GLN A 267 -14.76 6.67 14.15
CA GLN A 267 -14.39 6.51 15.57
C GLN A 267 -13.18 5.56 15.71
N TYR A 268 -12.14 5.84 14.93
CA TYR A 268 -10.98 4.96 14.81
C TYR A 268 -10.12 4.99 16.08
N LYS A 269 -9.62 3.81 16.48
CA LYS A 269 -8.55 3.65 17.49
C LYS A 269 -7.18 3.40 16.84
N THR A 270 -7.15 3.07 15.55
CA THR A 270 -5.92 3.05 14.75
C THR A 270 -6.13 3.74 13.41
N ALA A 271 -5.11 4.44 12.94
CA ALA A 271 -5.03 5.04 11.62
C ALA A 271 -3.53 5.18 11.28
N ALA A 272 -3.04 4.32 10.38
CA ALA A 272 -1.61 4.20 10.11
C ALA A 272 -1.33 3.91 8.63
N TRP A 273 -0.29 4.52 8.09
CA TRP A 273 0.24 4.28 6.74
C TRP A 273 1.59 3.59 6.87
N THR A 274 1.73 2.43 6.24
CA THR A 274 3.00 1.69 6.16
C THR A 274 3.45 1.67 4.71
N ASP A 275 4.65 2.17 4.41
CA ASP A 275 5.17 2.30 3.04
C ASP A 275 6.57 1.65 2.92
N GLN A 276 6.83 0.93 1.82
CA GLN A 276 8.10 0.27 1.52
C GLN A 276 8.51 0.48 0.05
N MET A 277 9.81 0.59 -0.25
CA MET A 277 10.29 0.94 -1.59
C MET A 277 11.33 -0.05 -2.15
N THR A 278 11.34 -0.22 -3.48
CA THR A 278 12.36 -1.03 -4.18
C THR A 278 13.75 -0.40 -4.08
N GLU A 279 14.79 -1.22 -4.26
CA GLU A 279 16.18 -0.90 -3.91
C GLU A 279 16.78 0.30 -4.64
N GLY A 280 16.22 0.70 -5.79
CA GLY A 280 16.64 1.85 -6.58
C GLY A 280 16.11 3.19 -6.06
N LEU A 281 15.21 3.17 -5.07
CA LEU A 281 14.78 4.33 -4.30
C LEU A 281 15.38 4.29 -2.89
N THR A 282 15.67 5.45 -2.34
CA THR A 282 16.07 5.65 -0.95
C THR A 282 15.11 6.63 -0.31
N PHE A 283 14.36 6.20 0.70
CA PHE A 283 13.45 7.07 1.46
C PHE A 283 14.21 8.22 2.14
N ASP A 284 13.75 9.47 1.95
CA ASP A 284 14.49 10.67 2.39
C ASP A 284 14.23 11.07 3.86
N ASN A 285 13.39 10.32 4.58
CA ASN A 285 12.89 10.59 5.93
C ASN A 285 12.47 12.07 6.15
N ASN A 286 11.35 12.43 5.53
CA ASN A 286 10.74 13.77 5.55
C ASN A 286 9.19 13.72 5.57
N VAL A 287 8.62 12.65 6.13
CA VAL A 287 7.16 12.45 6.18
C VAL A 287 6.50 13.52 7.03
N LYS A 288 5.46 14.14 6.47
CA LYS A 288 4.56 15.07 7.18
C LYS A 288 3.12 14.90 6.72
N ILE A 289 2.18 15.29 7.57
CA ILE A 289 0.76 15.32 7.21
C ILE A 289 0.33 16.77 6.98
N MET A 290 -0.37 17.02 5.88
CA MET A 290 -1.15 18.23 5.64
C MET A 290 -2.63 17.92 5.87
N ILE A 291 -3.40 18.87 6.40
CA ILE A 291 -4.84 18.72 6.66
C ILE A 291 -5.65 19.83 5.96
N GLY A 292 -6.81 19.47 5.40
CA GLY A 292 -7.78 20.42 4.82
C GLY A 292 -8.13 20.20 3.36
N GLU A 293 -8.92 21.12 2.79
CA GLU A 293 -9.39 21.10 1.40
C GLU A 293 -8.22 21.05 0.40
N LYS A 294 -8.36 20.28 -0.69
CA LYS A 294 -7.33 20.13 -1.73
C LYS A 294 -6.92 21.48 -2.33
N GLY A 295 -5.62 21.80 -2.25
CA GLY A 295 -5.05 23.08 -2.68
C GLY A 295 -5.19 24.22 -1.67
N LYS A 296 -5.63 23.92 -0.44
CA LYS A 296 -5.64 24.84 0.73
C LYS A 296 -5.11 24.16 2.00
N GLU A 297 -4.60 22.94 1.90
CA GLU A 297 -4.15 22.18 3.05
C GLU A 297 -2.98 22.86 3.78
N THR A 298 -3.03 22.83 5.11
CA THR A 298 -1.97 23.35 5.98
C THR A 298 -1.22 22.20 6.66
N GLU A 299 0.06 22.40 6.95
CA GLU A 299 0.85 21.43 7.72
C GLU A 299 0.21 21.19 9.10
N TRP A 300 0.03 19.94 9.47
CA TRP A 300 -0.65 19.53 10.70
C TRP A 300 0.35 19.46 11.87
N ASP A 301 -0.15 19.50 13.11
CA ASP A 301 0.73 19.47 14.29
C ASP A 301 1.45 18.11 14.38
N ALA A 302 2.78 18.12 14.53
CA ALA A 302 3.59 16.92 14.69
C ALA A 302 3.27 16.13 15.99
N ALA A 303 2.52 16.71 16.94
CA ALA A 303 1.97 15.98 18.08
C ALA A 303 0.85 14.99 17.69
N ASN A 304 0.22 15.16 16.53
CA ASN A 304 -0.93 14.36 16.09
C ASN A 304 -0.54 13.04 15.39
N TYR A 305 0.74 12.81 15.11
CA TYR A 305 1.23 11.58 14.49
C TYR A 305 2.66 11.23 14.94
N THR A 306 3.10 9.99 14.69
CA THR A 306 4.50 9.57 14.84
C THR A 306 5.00 8.97 13.53
N VAL A 307 6.28 9.19 13.20
CA VAL A 307 6.96 8.59 12.06
C VAL A 307 8.11 7.74 12.59
N LYS A 308 8.20 6.51 12.10
CA LYS A 308 9.29 5.55 12.38
C LYS A 308 9.87 5.09 11.05
N GLU A 309 11.19 5.13 10.90
CA GLU A 309 11.85 4.46 9.77
C GLU A 309 11.61 2.95 9.88
N ASP A 310 11.25 2.31 8.76
CA ASP A 310 11.13 0.86 8.65
C ASP A 310 11.64 0.41 7.28
N GLY A 311 12.40 -0.69 7.21
CA GLY A 311 12.94 -1.24 5.96
C GLY A 311 13.61 -0.19 5.04
N ASN A 312 12.99 0.07 3.89
CA ASN A 312 13.32 1.16 2.96
C ASN A 312 12.10 2.07 2.78
N GLY A 313 11.58 2.58 3.89
CA GLY A 313 10.33 3.34 3.97
C GLY A 313 9.98 3.69 5.42
N PHE A 314 8.69 3.64 5.78
CA PHE A 314 8.23 4.13 7.08
C PHE A 314 6.94 3.49 7.59
N VAL A 315 6.74 3.61 8.90
CA VAL A 315 5.44 3.52 9.57
C VAL A 315 5.06 4.91 10.07
N LEU A 316 3.94 5.43 9.60
CA LEU A 316 3.30 6.67 10.05
C LEU A 316 2.02 6.30 10.79
N GLU A 317 1.87 6.73 12.04
CA GLU A 317 0.77 6.30 12.93
C GLU A 317 0.18 7.52 13.65
N LEU A 318 -1.15 7.70 13.62
CA LEU A 318 -1.78 8.81 14.34
C LEU A 318 -1.74 8.59 15.86
N THR A 319 -1.46 9.66 16.61
CA THR A 319 -1.54 9.64 18.07
C THR A 319 -3.00 9.76 18.54
N GLU A 320 -3.25 9.54 19.83
CA GLU A 320 -4.54 9.82 20.46
C GLU A 320 -5.02 11.27 20.18
N ALA A 321 -4.11 12.24 20.07
CA ALA A 321 -4.46 13.62 19.71
C ALA A 321 -4.95 13.73 18.26
N GLY A 322 -4.24 13.12 17.29
CA GLY A 322 -4.66 13.09 15.89
C GLY A 322 -5.97 12.33 15.66
N LEU A 323 -6.16 11.21 16.36
CA LEU A 323 -7.42 10.45 16.34
C LEU A 323 -8.60 11.28 16.89
N ASN A 324 -8.42 12.00 18.00
CA ASN A 324 -9.43 12.92 18.53
C ASN A 324 -9.74 14.09 17.58
N GLU A 325 -8.75 14.55 16.80
CA GLU A 325 -8.95 15.57 15.77
C GLU A 325 -9.71 15.08 14.53
N ILE A 326 -9.68 13.79 14.17
CA ILE A 326 -10.43 13.26 13.01
C ILE A 326 -11.74 12.55 13.37
N ASN A 327 -11.88 12.02 14.59
CA ASN A 327 -13.06 11.25 14.99
C ASN A 327 -14.29 12.13 15.26
N GLY A 328 -15.48 11.54 15.09
CA GLY A 328 -16.78 12.12 15.47
C GLY A 328 -17.21 13.37 14.68
N LYS A 329 -16.66 13.61 13.48
CA LYS A 329 -17.01 14.78 12.66
C LYS A 329 -18.22 14.52 11.77
N ASP A 330 -19.09 15.51 11.62
CA ASP A 330 -20.27 15.46 10.74
C ASP A 330 -19.94 15.51 9.23
N ALA A 331 -18.67 15.74 8.89
CA ALA A 331 -18.16 15.84 7.52
C ALA A 331 -16.89 15.01 7.34
N GLU A 332 -16.55 14.67 6.10
CA GLU A 332 -15.30 13.99 5.76
C GLU A 332 -14.08 14.87 6.12
N ILE A 333 -13.02 14.25 6.64
CA ILE A 333 -11.73 14.92 6.88
C ILE A 333 -10.72 14.43 5.84
N ARG A 334 -10.00 15.37 5.22
CA ARG A 334 -8.93 15.09 4.28
C ARG A 334 -7.57 15.26 4.95
N LEU A 335 -6.80 14.18 4.95
CA LEU A 335 -5.38 14.15 5.26
C LEU A 335 -4.59 13.95 3.96
N LEU A 336 -3.40 14.54 3.88
CA LEU A 336 -2.48 14.41 2.75
C LEU A 336 -1.08 14.19 3.30
N VAL A 337 -0.60 12.95 3.27
CA VAL A 337 0.77 12.62 3.67
C VAL A 337 1.71 13.04 2.54
N LYS A 338 2.78 13.78 2.87
CA LYS A 338 3.82 14.19 1.92
C LYS A 338 5.17 13.64 2.35
N TYR A 339 5.94 13.10 1.40
CA TYR A 339 7.34 12.68 1.60
C TYR A 339 8.09 12.67 0.26
N SER A 340 9.38 12.31 0.27
CA SER A 340 10.11 12.00 -0.96
C SER A 340 11.05 10.80 -0.84
N ALA A 341 11.51 10.31 -1.98
CA ALA A 341 12.60 9.35 -2.09
C ALA A 341 13.60 9.77 -3.18
N THR A 342 14.89 9.60 -2.90
CA THR A 342 15.99 9.84 -3.84
C THR A 342 16.25 8.59 -4.69
N VAL A 343 16.33 8.74 -6.01
CA VAL A 343 16.73 7.67 -6.94
C VAL A 343 18.23 7.39 -6.77
N ASN A 344 18.59 6.17 -6.40
CA ASN A 344 19.97 5.78 -6.07
C ASN A 344 20.61 4.87 -7.15
N LYS A 345 21.90 4.59 -6.98
CA LYS A 345 22.74 3.81 -7.93
C LYS A 345 22.32 2.34 -8.16
N ASN A 346 21.42 1.79 -7.34
CA ASN A 346 20.90 0.44 -7.53
C ASN A 346 19.79 0.40 -8.61
N ALA A 347 19.15 1.54 -8.90
CA ALA A 347 18.17 1.66 -9.97
C ALA A 347 18.77 1.21 -11.31
N LYS A 348 18.11 0.29 -12.00
CA LYS A 348 18.58 -0.20 -13.31
C LYS A 348 17.92 0.60 -14.42
N VAL A 349 18.58 0.66 -15.58
CA VAL A 349 18.00 1.26 -16.78
C VAL A 349 16.87 0.37 -17.29
N GLU A 350 15.74 1.00 -17.63
CA GLU A 350 14.50 0.37 -18.10
C GLU A 350 13.85 -0.63 -17.13
N ARG A 351 14.38 -0.74 -15.89
CA ARG A 351 13.67 -1.30 -14.74
C ARG A 351 12.97 -0.17 -13.99
N SER A 352 11.67 -0.31 -13.83
CA SER A 352 10.86 0.52 -12.94
C SER A 352 11.26 0.32 -11.47
N GLU A 353 11.23 1.39 -10.69
CA GLU A 353 11.35 1.38 -9.23
C GLU A 353 10.07 1.97 -8.64
N ARG A 354 9.60 1.40 -7.53
CA ARG A 354 8.26 1.63 -6.97
C ARG A 354 8.28 1.68 -5.45
N ASN A 355 7.23 2.28 -4.91
CA ASN A 355 6.85 2.25 -3.50
C ASN A 355 5.54 1.44 -3.34
N ASP A 356 5.17 1.05 -2.11
CA ASP A 356 4.08 0.13 -1.79
C ASP A 356 3.44 0.53 -0.45
N VAL A 357 2.28 1.21 -0.45
CA VAL A 357 1.62 1.72 0.77
C VAL A 357 0.40 0.91 1.13
N ILE A 358 0.19 0.72 2.43
CA ILE A 358 -1.07 0.23 2.96
C ILE A 358 -1.53 1.16 4.09
N PHE A 359 -2.78 1.64 4.00
CA PHE A 359 -3.45 2.40 5.05
C PHE A 359 -4.34 1.48 5.89
N HIS A 360 -3.95 1.30 7.14
CA HIS A 360 -4.66 0.50 8.13
C HIS A 360 -5.50 1.43 9.00
N TYR A 361 -6.74 1.03 9.28
CA TYR A 361 -7.69 1.83 10.05
C TYR A 361 -8.69 0.90 10.75
N GLY A 362 -9.30 1.37 11.84
CA GLY A 362 -10.39 0.65 12.48
C GLY A 362 -10.56 0.99 13.95
N ASN A 363 -11.44 0.24 14.61
CA ASN A 363 -11.93 0.53 15.96
C ASN A 363 -11.17 -0.28 17.04
N GLU A 364 -10.13 -1.01 16.65
CA GLU A 364 -9.10 -1.60 17.51
C GLU A 364 -7.75 -0.90 17.29
N PRO A 365 -6.86 -0.82 18.31
CA PRO A 365 -5.68 0.05 18.28
C PRO A 365 -4.47 -0.53 17.54
N HIS A 366 -4.56 -1.71 16.95
CA HIS A 366 -3.46 -2.43 16.32
C HIS A 366 -3.65 -2.51 14.80
N HIS A 367 -2.53 -2.65 14.08
CA HIS A 367 -2.51 -2.73 12.63
C HIS A 367 -1.37 -3.62 12.12
N GLY A 368 -1.53 -4.11 10.88
CA GLY A 368 -0.50 -4.86 10.15
C GLY A 368 0.54 -3.95 9.48
N ASN A 369 1.18 -4.43 8.41
CA ASN A 369 2.12 -3.64 7.63
C ASN A 369 1.99 -3.91 6.11
N THR A 370 2.81 -3.20 5.32
CA THR A 370 2.99 -3.41 3.89
C THR A 370 4.12 -4.44 3.64
N PRO A 371 4.13 -5.20 2.53
CA PRO A 371 5.19 -6.16 2.26
C PRO A 371 6.58 -5.52 2.06
N TYR A 372 7.63 -6.28 2.36
CA TYR A 372 9.02 -5.85 2.12
C TYR A 372 9.53 -6.36 0.76
N PRO A 373 9.90 -5.48 -0.20
CA PRO A 373 10.51 -5.87 -1.47
C PRO A 373 11.77 -6.74 -1.29
N THR A 374 11.73 -7.96 -1.80
CA THR A 374 12.70 -9.02 -1.46
C THR A 374 13.22 -9.72 -2.71
N LYS A 375 14.56 -9.84 -2.80
CA LYS A 375 15.22 -10.59 -3.88
C LYS A 375 15.12 -12.09 -3.61
N PRO A 376 14.87 -12.92 -4.64
CA PRO A 376 14.86 -14.36 -4.48
C PRO A 376 16.28 -14.89 -4.27
N LYS A 377 16.37 -16.14 -3.79
CA LYS A 377 17.63 -16.83 -3.50
C LYS A 377 17.73 -18.05 -4.40
N GLU A 378 18.79 -18.12 -5.21
CA GLU A 378 18.96 -19.17 -6.23
C GLU A 378 17.76 -19.28 -7.21
N GLY A 379 17.10 -18.15 -7.48
CA GLY A 379 15.90 -18.06 -8.31
C GLY A 379 14.63 -18.59 -7.63
N LYS A 380 14.61 -18.66 -6.29
CA LYS A 380 13.47 -19.14 -5.50
C LYS A 380 13.01 -18.08 -4.48
N LEU A 381 11.72 -18.01 -4.22
CA LEU A 381 11.18 -17.26 -3.08
C LEU A 381 10.13 -18.13 -2.37
N THR A 382 10.28 -18.27 -1.06
CA THR A 382 9.40 -19.05 -0.20
C THR A 382 8.55 -18.12 0.65
N VAL A 383 7.24 -18.37 0.70
CA VAL A 383 6.32 -17.77 1.67
C VAL A 383 5.92 -18.80 2.72
N ASN A 384 5.94 -18.39 3.98
CA ASN A 384 5.58 -19.18 5.16
C ASN A 384 4.43 -18.49 5.89
N LYS A 385 3.24 -19.09 5.89
CA LYS A 385 2.05 -18.56 6.55
C LYS A 385 1.91 -19.14 7.95
N GLU A 386 1.92 -18.26 8.95
CA GLU A 386 1.52 -18.60 10.31
C GLU A 386 0.10 -18.07 10.58
N PHE A 387 -0.68 -18.91 11.27
CA PHE A 387 -2.06 -18.63 11.65
C PHE A 387 -2.07 -18.43 13.17
N THR A 388 -1.82 -17.20 13.62
CA THR A 388 -1.60 -16.89 15.04
C THR A 388 -2.92 -16.86 15.82
N GLY A 389 -2.85 -17.00 17.15
CA GLY A 389 -4.02 -17.16 18.03
C GLY A 389 -4.54 -15.85 18.60
N ALA A 390 -5.84 -15.62 18.46
CA ALA A 390 -6.64 -14.57 19.09
C ALA A 390 -8.11 -15.05 19.17
N GLU A 391 -9.02 -14.26 19.75
CA GLU A 391 -10.44 -14.63 19.79
C GLU A 391 -11.00 -14.96 18.40
N GLY A 392 -11.66 -16.12 18.28
CA GLY A 392 -12.16 -16.61 16.99
C GLY A 392 -11.15 -17.41 16.17
N ASP A 393 -10.14 -18.01 16.82
CA ASP A 393 -9.16 -18.98 16.29
C ASP A 393 -9.45 -19.56 14.89
N TRP A 394 -8.47 -19.38 14.00
CA TRP A 394 -8.41 -20.00 12.68
C TRP A 394 -8.81 -21.48 12.70
N LYS A 395 -9.71 -21.89 11.80
CA LYS A 395 -10.17 -23.29 11.72
C LYS A 395 -9.23 -24.12 10.85
N ASP A 396 -9.19 -25.43 11.12
CA ASP A 396 -8.55 -26.36 10.17
C ASP A 396 -9.30 -26.31 8.82
N ASP A 397 -8.56 -26.48 7.73
CA ASP A 397 -9.00 -26.24 6.34
C ASP A 397 -9.42 -24.78 6.02
N GLU A 398 -9.28 -23.81 6.94
CA GLU A 398 -9.43 -22.38 6.62
C GLU A 398 -8.28 -21.90 5.72
N LYS A 399 -8.63 -21.07 4.73
CA LYS A 399 -7.74 -20.68 3.64
C LYS A 399 -7.46 -19.18 3.58
N VAL A 400 -6.26 -18.87 3.09
CA VAL A 400 -5.84 -17.54 2.65
C VAL A 400 -5.31 -17.61 1.22
N THR A 401 -5.35 -16.49 0.51
CA THR A 401 -4.95 -16.41 -0.91
C THR A 401 -3.82 -15.40 -1.04
N VAL A 402 -2.62 -15.88 -1.33
CA VAL A 402 -1.41 -15.05 -1.45
C VAL A 402 -0.95 -14.97 -2.91
N THR A 403 -0.46 -13.82 -3.33
CA THR A 403 -0.01 -13.58 -4.72
C THR A 403 1.40 -13.02 -4.75
N LEU A 404 2.29 -13.68 -5.51
CA LEU A 404 3.61 -13.17 -5.84
C LEU A 404 3.51 -12.08 -6.91
N ILE A 405 4.04 -10.90 -6.60
CA ILE A 405 4.02 -9.71 -7.44
C ILE A 405 5.47 -9.30 -7.75
N ASP A 406 5.76 -8.96 -9.01
CA ASP A 406 7.02 -8.33 -9.38
C ASP A 406 6.99 -6.88 -8.91
N ALA A 407 7.77 -6.57 -7.87
CA ALA A 407 7.72 -5.31 -7.14
C ALA A 407 8.12 -4.11 -8.00
N HIS A 408 8.82 -4.34 -9.12
CA HIS A 408 9.14 -3.29 -10.09
C HIS A 408 7.93 -2.92 -10.95
N THR A 409 6.93 -3.80 -11.09
CA THR A 409 5.79 -3.61 -12.00
C THR A 409 4.44 -3.44 -11.31
N GLY A 410 4.33 -3.78 -10.02
CA GLY A 410 3.06 -3.86 -9.29
C GLY A 410 2.13 -4.98 -9.75
N LYS A 411 2.57 -5.87 -10.65
CA LYS A 411 1.72 -6.88 -11.31
C LYS A 411 2.09 -8.32 -10.92
N PRO A 412 1.12 -9.25 -10.83
CA PRO A 412 1.39 -10.66 -10.56
C PRO A 412 2.38 -11.28 -11.54
N VAL A 413 3.29 -12.12 -11.03
CA VAL A 413 4.38 -12.71 -11.82
C VAL A 413 3.82 -13.64 -12.91
N LYS A 414 4.39 -13.57 -14.11
CA LYS A 414 4.02 -14.42 -15.25
C LYS A 414 5.10 -15.45 -15.53
N PHE A 415 4.86 -16.68 -15.12
CA PHE A 415 5.78 -17.80 -15.33
C PHE A 415 5.60 -18.43 -16.72
N THR A 416 6.68 -19.04 -17.24
CA THR A 416 6.69 -19.68 -18.57
C THR A 416 6.56 -21.21 -18.52
N ASP A 417 6.60 -21.80 -17.33
CA ASP A 417 6.54 -23.25 -17.08
C ASP A 417 5.14 -23.73 -16.64
N GLY A 418 4.22 -22.80 -16.36
CA GLY A 418 2.87 -23.08 -15.87
C GLY A 418 2.67 -22.89 -14.36
N GLN A 419 3.68 -22.41 -13.62
CA GLN A 419 3.48 -22.01 -12.22
C GLN A 419 2.52 -20.80 -12.12
N GLU A 420 1.63 -20.83 -11.12
CA GLU A 420 0.72 -19.71 -10.80
C GLU A 420 1.35 -18.78 -9.75
N ALA A 421 1.20 -17.46 -9.95
CA ALA A 421 1.64 -16.45 -8.99
C ALA A 421 0.72 -16.36 -7.76
N THR A 422 -0.57 -16.58 -7.94
CA THR A 422 -1.56 -16.66 -6.86
C THR A 422 -1.70 -18.10 -6.40
N VAL A 423 -1.65 -18.34 -5.10
CA VAL A 423 -1.86 -19.66 -4.50
C VAL A 423 -2.71 -19.56 -3.23
N GLU A 424 -3.54 -20.58 -2.99
CA GLU A 424 -4.13 -20.79 -1.68
C GLU A 424 -3.08 -21.37 -0.71
N LEU A 425 -3.07 -20.90 0.53
CA LEU A 425 -2.44 -21.54 1.69
C LEU A 425 -3.53 -21.87 2.71
N THR A 426 -3.38 -22.98 3.42
CA THR A 426 -4.45 -23.61 4.20
C THR A 426 -3.92 -24.04 5.57
N LYS A 427 -4.65 -23.70 6.65
CA LYS A 427 -4.29 -24.13 8.01
C LYS A 427 -4.27 -25.66 8.11
N GLY A 428 -3.23 -26.18 8.73
CA GLY A 428 -3.02 -27.62 8.96
C GLY A 428 -2.53 -28.42 7.74
N THR A 429 -2.86 -28.03 6.51
CA THR A 429 -2.58 -28.84 5.30
C THR A 429 -1.59 -28.23 4.31
N LYS A 430 -1.45 -26.90 4.23
CA LYS A 430 -0.49 -26.23 3.33
C LYS A 430 -0.13 -24.82 3.85
N THR A 431 0.78 -24.75 4.82
CA THR A 431 1.23 -23.48 5.43
C THR A 431 2.34 -22.77 4.65
N GLU A 432 2.96 -23.40 3.65
CA GLU A 432 4.07 -22.82 2.88
C GLU A 432 3.88 -22.98 1.37
N HIS A 433 4.56 -22.14 0.59
CA HIS A 433 4.73 -22.32 -0.85
C HIS A 433 6.05 -21.72 -1.34
N THR A 434 6.64 -22.30 -2.38
CA THR A 434 7.88 -21.79 -3.00
C THR A 434 7.70 -21.59 -4.50
N TRP A 435 7.92 -20.36 -4.96
CA TRP A 435 8.04 -20.03 -6.37
C TRP A 435 9.47 -20.22 -6.86
N THR A 436 9.65 -20.59 -8.13
CA THR A 436 10.97 -20.92 -8.71
C THR A 436 11.14 -20.31 -10.10
N GLY A 437 12.38 -20.20 -10.59
CA GLY A 437 12.68 -19.59 -11.88
C GLY A 437 12.67 -18.06 -11.87
N LEU A 438 12.70 -17.44 -10.68
CA LEU A 438 12.68 -15.99 -10.48
C LEU A 438 14.06 -15.36 -10.80
N ASP A 439 14.05 -14.07 -11.16
CA ASP A 439 15.28 -13.31 -11.42
C ASP A 439 15.91 -12.83 -10.10
N ASN A 440 17.18 -13.16 -9.87
CA ASN A 440 17.90 -12.83 -8.65
C ASN A 440 18.33 -11.35 -8.58
N ASP A 441 18.27 -10.58 -9.67
CA ASP A 441 18.51 -9.13 -9.61
C ASP A 441 17.22 -8.32 -9.36
N LYS A 442 16.04 -8.92 -9.52
CA LYS A 442 14.73 -8.31 -9.22
C LYS A 442 14.29 -8.50 -7.78
N GLN A 443 13.46 -7.58 -7.30
CA GLN A 443 12.68 -7.74 -6.07
C GLN A 443 11.23 -8.14 -6.39
N TYR A 444 10.66 -8.91 -5.46
CA TYR A 444 9.28 -9.35 -5.46
C TYR A 444 8.67 -9.06 -4.09
N ILE A 445 7.34 -8.98 -4.05
CA ILE A 445 6.55 -8.99 -2.82
C ILE A 445 5.55 -10.15 -2.89
N VAL A 446 5.05 -10.58 -1.74
CA VAL A 446 3.92 -11.49 -1.65
C VAL A 446 2.84 -10.75 -0.88
N LYS A 447 1.75 -10.35 -1.56
CA LYS A 447 0.57 -9.74 -0.91
C LYS A 447 -0.47 -10.83 -0.62
N GLU A 448 -1.08 -10.76 0.56
CA GLU A 448 -2.27 -11.54 0.88
C GLU A 448 -3.54 -10.80 0.43
N THR A 449 -4.57 -11.56 0.04
CA THR A 449 -5.90 -11.04 -0.27
C THR A 449 -6.65 -10.70 1.03
N PHE A 450 -6.58 -9.44 1.45
CA PHE A 450 -7.21 -8.95 2.69
C PHE A 450 -8.69 -9.33 2.82
N LYS A 451 -9.11 -9.61 4.06
CA LYS A 451 -10.50 -9.84 4.46
C LYS A 451 -10.85 -8.93 5.64
N ALA A 452 -12.13 -8.75 5.95
CA ALA A 452 -12.53 -7.99 7.14
C ALA A 452 -12.31 -8.87 8.38
N GLY A 453 -11.66 -8.34 9.41
CA GLY A 453 -11.27 -9.07 10.62
C GLY A 453 -10.00 -9.91 10.51
N ASP A 454 -9.23 -9.82 9.41
CA ASP A 454 -7.91 -10.45 9.26
C ASP A 454 -6.84 -9.34 9.18
N GLU A 455 -6.03 -9.18 10.24
CA GLU A 455 -4.86 -8.29 10.26
C GLU A 455 -3.62 -9.06 9.80
N VAL A 456 -2.94 -8.58 8.76
CA VAL A 456 -1.81 -9.27 8.11
C VAL A 456 -0.49 -8.55 8.38
N THR A 457 0.48 -9.28 8.92
CA THR A 457 1.86 -8.80 9.13
C THR A 457 2.86 -9.60 8.31
N TYR A 458 3.55 -8.93 7.39
CA TYR A 458 4.65 -9.45 6.59
C TYR A 458 5.96 -9.32 7.36
N ILE A 459 6.78 -10.37 7.41
CA ILE A 459 8.07 -10.38 8.12
C ILE A 459 9.14 -11.05 7.25
N LYS A 460 10.13 -10.26 6.82
CA LYS A 460 11.27 -10.72 6.01
C LYS A 460 12.26 -11.51 6.88
N GLN A 461 12.52 -12.76 6.51
CA GLN A 461 13.39 -13.67 7.29
C GLN A 461 14.86 -13.57 6.85
N GLU A 462 15.80 -13.88 7.76
CA GLU A 462 17.25 -13.86 7.49
C GLU A 462 17.68 -14.83 6.38
N ASP A 463 16.92 -15.91 6.16
CA ASP A 463 17.22 -16.90 5.14
C ASP A 463 16.84 -16.45 3.71
N GLY A 464 16.04 -15.39 3.58
CA GLY A 464 15.50 -14.87 2.32
C GLY A 464 14.02 -15.22 2.06
N SER A 465 13.37 -15.96 2.96
CA SER A 465 11.92 -16.21 2.89
C SER A 465 11.09 -15.04 3.44
N ILE A 466 9.80 -15.03 3.12
CA ILE A 466 8.81 -14.10 3.68
C ILE A 466 7.89 -14.89 4.60
N LYS A 467 7.78 -14.48 5.86
CA LYS A 467 6.73 -14.96 6.77
C LYS A 467 5.53 -14.03 6.68
N ILE A 468 4.33 -14.58 6.74
CA ILE A 468 3.07 -13.85 6.88
C ILE A 468 2.38 -14.36 8.14
N GLU A 469 2.22 -13.48 9.12
CA GLU A 469 1.46 -13.74 10.36
C GLU A 469 0.12 -13.03 10.25
N ASP A 470 -0.99 -13.75 10.44
CA ASP A 470 -2.28 -13.07 10.60
C ASP A 470 -2.78 -13.22 12.02
N LYS A 471 -3.38 -12.14 12.50
CA LYS A 471 -4.19 -12.09 13.71
C LYS A 471 -5.65 -11.88 13.34
N LYS A 472 -6.57 -12.59 14.00
CA LYS A 472 -8.00 -12.27 13.93
C LYS A 472 -8.29 -11.00 14.74
N THR A 473 -9.05 -10.08 14.17
CA THR A 473 -9.39 -8.76 14.71
C THR A 473 -10.85 -8.41 14.40
N ASP A 474 -11.33 -7.28 14.91
CA ASP A 474 -12.62 -6.67 14.52
C ASP A 474 -12.43 -5.50 13.52
N ASN A 475 -11.18 -5.25 13.09
CA ASN A 475 -10.84 -4.17 12.18
C ASN A 475 -11.27 -4.48 10.71
N PRO A 476 -11.62 -3.44 9.93
CA PRO A 476 -11.83 -3.55 8.48
C PRO A 476 -10.59 -4.03 7.72
N SER A 477 -10.80 -4.41 6.46
CA SER A 477 -9.68 -4.56 5.53
C SER A 477 -9.01 -3.20 5.29
N PRO A 478 -7.67 -3.14 5.28
CA PRO A 478 -6.94 -1.91 5.01
C PRO A 478 -7.16 -1.44 3.55
N LYS A 479 -6.72 -0.22 3.25
CA LYS A 479 -6.73 0.32 1.89
C LYS A 479 -5.34 0.24 1.27
N ASP A 480 -5.29 -0.45 0.14
CA ASP A 480 -4.11 -0.81 -0.63
C ASP A 480 -4.29 -0.19 -2.04
N PRO A 481 -3.92 1.11 -2.23
CA PRO A 481 -4.07 1.81 -3.50
C PRO A 481 -3.08 1.28 -4.55
N GLN A 482 -3.17 1.78 -5.79
CA GLN A 482 -2.11 1.56 -6.77
C GLN A 482 -1.02 2.63 -6.61
N GLU A 483 0.21 2.35 -7.08
CA GLU A 483 1.32 3.31 -7.07
C GLU A 483 1.87 3.64 -8.46
N PRO A 484 2.45 4.84 -8.65
CA PRO A 484 3.18 5.17 -9.85
C PRO A 484 4.61 4.61 -9.80
N GLU A 485 5.22 4.44 -10.97
CA GLU A 485 6.64 4.02 -11.08
C GLU A 485 7.57 5.17 -11.51
N VAL A 486 8.84 5.05 -11.12
CA VAL A 486 9.91 5.85 -11.71
C VAL A 486 10.88 4.96 -12.47
N VAL A 487 11.42 5.43 -13.59
CA VAL A 487 12.29 4.61 -14.46
C VAL A 487 13.47 5.42 -14.96
N THR A 488 14.67 4.82 -14.90
CA THR A 488 15.91 5.41 -15.42
C THR A 488 16.21 4.95 -16.84
N TYR A 489 16.88 5.79 -17.62
CA TYR A 489 17.20 5.49 -19.02
C TYR A 489 18.72 5.50 -19.33
N GLY A 490 19.06 5.00 -20.51
CA GLY A 490 20.43 4.83 -20.97
C GLY A 490 20.47 4.26 -22.38
N HIS A 491 21.61 4.35 -23.06
CA HIS A 491 21.73 3.98 -24.47
C HIS A 491 22.80 2.89 -24.68
N ARG A 492 22.52 1.93 -25.55
CA ARG A 492 23.44 0.83 -25.90
C ARG A 492 24.04 1.04 -27.29
N PHE A 493 25.31 0.66 -27.44
CA PHE A 493 26.07 0.83 -28.67
C PHE A 493 26.88 -0.41 -29.02
N GLN A 494 27.25 -0.55 -30.30
CA GLN A 494 28.26 -1.49 -30.75
C GLN A 494 29.13 -0.89 -31.86
N LYS A 495 30.45 -0.91 -31.68
CA LYS A 495 31.42 -0.63 -32.75
C LYS A 495 31.52 -1.84 -33.68
N ILE A 496 31.39 -1.65 -34.99
CA ILE A 496 31.49 -2.75 -35.99
C ILE A 496 32.39 -2.39 -37.19
N ASP A 497 32.95 -3.40 -37.87
CA ASP A 497 33.59 -3.24 -39.18
C ASP A 497 32.51 -3.00 -40.25
N GLN A 498 32.65 -1.92 -41.03
CA GLN A 498 31.72 -1.55 -42.11
C GLN A 498 31.46 -2.70 -43.11
N SER A 499 32.43 -3.59 -43.28
CA SER A 499 32.50 -4.62 -44.32
C SER A 499 32.11 -6.01 -43.83
N THR A 500 32.52 -6.40 -42.61
CA THR A 500 32.22 -7.73 -42.04
C THR A 500 31.09 -7.72 -41.02
N LYS A 501 30.65 -6.53 -40.55
CA LYS A 501 29.69 -6.32 -39.46
C LYS A 501 30.10 -6.93 -38.11
N GLU A 502 31.30 -7.47 -38.01
CA GLU A 502 31.88 -7.99 -36.76
C GLU A 502 32.18 -6.85 -35.78
N GLY A 503 32.01 -7.12 -34.49
CA GLY A 503 32.31 -6.16 -33.43
C GLY A 503 33.80 -5.83 -33.30
N ILE A 504 34.14 -4.56 -33.07
CA ILE A 504 35.54 -4.10 -32.94
C ILE A 504 35.83 -3.59 -31.52
N GLU A 505 36.86 -4.16 -30.89
CA GLU A 505 37.39 -3.73 -29.60
C GLU A 505 38.27 -2.46 -29.68
N GLY A 506 38.28 -1.68 -28.61
CA GLY A 506 39.27 -0.63 -28.38
C GLY A 506 39.00 0.71 -29.07
N ALA A 507 37.81 0.92 -29.63
CA ALA A 507 37.34 2.28 -29.94
C ALA A 507 37.12 3.04 -28.63
N LYS A 508 37.43 4.34 -28.61
CA LYS A 508 37.21 5.22 -27.46
C LYS A 508 36.21 6.31 -27.81
N PHE A 509 35.28 6.55 -26.89
CA PHE A 509 34.20 7.50 -27.05
C PHE A 509 33.97 8.34 -25.80
N ILE A 510 33.42 9.53 -26.00
CA ILE A 510 32.84 10.39 -24.95
C ILE A 510 31.40 10.72 -25.31
N VAL A 511 30.59 11.11 -24.31
CA VAL A 511 29.21 11.57 -24.50
C VAL A 511 29.15 13.08 -24.25
N LYS A 512 28.47 13.80 -25.15
CA LYS A 512 28.19 15.23 -25.09
C LYS A 512 26.68 15.48 -25.01
N ASN A 513 26.25 16.45 -24.20
CA ASN A 513 24.83 16.85 -24.08
C ASN A 513 24.48 18.01 -25.03
N ALA A 514 23.19 18.39 -25.04
CA ALA A 514 22.68 19.51 -25.85
C ALA A 514 23.29 20.88 -25.50
N ASP A 515 23.80 21.08 -24.27
CA ASP A 515 24.51 22.30 -23.85
C ASP A 515 25.97 22.34 -24.33
N GLY A 516 26.44 21.28 -25.01
CA GLY A 516 27.82 21.15 -25.48
C GLY A 516 28.82 20.62 -24.44
N LYS A 517 28.37 20.37 -23.20
CA LYS A 517 29.17 19.80 -22.10
C LYS A 517 29.39 18.30 -22.28
N VAL A 518 30.48 17.78 -21.72
CA VAL A 518 30.85 16.35 -21.80
C VAL A 518 30.68 15.63 -20.46
N LEU A 519 30.30 14.36 -20.55
CA LEU A 519 30.06 13.50 -19.40
C LEU A 519 31.40 13.05 -18.81
N ALA A 520 31.58 13.23 -17.51
CA ALA A 520 32.74 12.79 -16.74
C ALA A 520 32.31 11.93 -15.54
N GLN A 521 33.14 10.97 -15.15
CA GLN A 521 32.96 10.26 -13.88
C GLN A 521 33.50 11.13 -12.73
N LYS A 522 33.03 10.88 -11.51
CA LYS A 522 33.63 11.47 -10.31
C LYS A 522 34.92 10.73 -9.94
N GLU A 523 36.00 11.48 -9.87
CA GLU A 523 37.31 11.01 -9.40
C GLU A 523 37.34 10.93 -7.88
N ALA A 524 38.36 10.28 -7.30
CA ALA A 524 38.53 10.19 -5.85
C ALA A 524 38.47 11.56 -5.15
N ALA A 525 39.00 12.62 -5.78
CA ALA A 525 38.95 13.98 -5.24
C ALA A 525 37.56 14.63 -5.33
N ASP A 526 36.73 14.27 -6.33
CA ASP A 526 35.31 14.69 -6.36
C ASP A 526 34.53 13.95 -5.28
N LEU A 527 34.76 12.65 -5.12
CA LEU A 527 34.10 11.81 -4.11
C LEU A 527 34.49 12.22 -2.68
N GLU A 528 35.76 12.54 -2.44
CA GLU A 528 36.22 13.12 -1.16
C GLU A 528 35.63 14.52 -0.93
N ALA A 529 35.47 15.34 -1.97
CA ALA A 529 34.85 16.67 -1.84
C ALA A 529 33.34 16.58 -1.57
N ASP A 530 32.62 15.71 -2.27
CA ASP A 530 31.19 15.45 -2.07
C ASP A 530 30.93 14.77 -0.72
N GLN A 531 31.74 13.79 -0.32
CA GLN A 531 31.68 13.18 1.02
C GLN A 531 31.94 14.23 2.10
N LYS A 532 32.95 15.08 1.94
CA LYS A 532 33.24 16.16 2.91
C LYS A 532 32.15 17.24 2.95
N ALA A 533 31.51 17.53 1.81
CA ALA A 533 30.37 18.44 1.75
C ALA A 533 29.13 17.83 2.42
N TYR A 534 28.91 16.52 2.24
CA TYR A 534 27.89 15.76 2.95
C TYR A 534 28.17 15.70 4.45
N ASP A 535 29.37 15.33 4.87
CA ASP A 535 29.78 15.28 6.30
C ASP A 535 29.60 16.65 6.98
N ALA A 536 29.87 17.75 6.27
CA ALA A 536 29.64 19.10 6.75
C ALA A 536 28.15 19.44 6.87
N ALA A 537 27.36 19.21 5.81
CA ALA A 537 25.93 19.52 5.80
C ALA A 537 25.11 18.63 6.76
N GLU A 538 25.45 17.35 6.86
CA GLU A 538 24.91 16.39 7.84
C GLU A 538 25.30 16.78 9.27
N LYS A 539 26.52 17.31 9.48
CA LYS A 539 26.91 17.88 10.78
C LYS A 539 26.11 19.14 11.11
N GLU A 540 25.95 20.09 10.18
CA GLU A 540 25.17 21.31 10.41
C GLU A 540 23.69 21.00 10.68
N TYR A 541 23.11 20.06 9.92
CA TYR A 541 21.77 19.52 10.18
C TYR A 541 21.67 18.89 11.58
N LYS A 542 22.58 17.96 11.94
CA LYS A 542 22.57 17.30 13.25
C LYS A 542 22.82 18.25 14.42
N ASP A 543 23.67 19.26 14.25
CA ASP A 543 23.89 20.30 15.27
C ASP A 543 22.63 21.16 15.46
N ALA A 544 21.93 21.53 14.38
CA ALA A 544 20.69 22.31 14.44
C ALA A 544 19.53 21.54 15.09
N VAL A 545 19.32 20.27 14.70
CA VAL A 545 18.35 19.36 15.35
C VAL A 545 18.67 19.22 16.84
N LYS A 546 19.94 18.94 17.19
CA LYS A 546 20.39 18.81 18.58
C LYS A 546 20.28 20.10 19.40
N ALA A 547 20.31 21.26 18.75
CA ALA A 547 20.12 22.56 19.38
C ALA A 547 18.64 22.94 19.59
N GLY A 548 17.69 22.09 19.17
CA GLY A 548 16.25 22.36 19.31
C GLY A 548 15.81 23.55 18.45
N LYS A 549 16.35 23.68 17.23
CA LYS A 549 15.94 24.70 16.27
C LYS A 549 14.52 24.44 15.74
N ALA A 550 13.85 25.51 15.30
CA ALA A 550 12.54 25.40 14.66
C ALA A 550 12.68 24.80 13.26
N ASP A 551 11.64 24.09 12.79
CA ASP A 551 11.70 23.35 11.52
C ASP A 551 11.92 24.25 10.30
N ALA A 552 11.46 25.51 10.35
CA ALA A 552 11.76 26.52 9.35
C ALA A 552 13.26 26.89 9.25
N GLU A 553 14.05 26.69 10.31
CA GLU A 553 15.52 26.79 10.28
C GLU A 553 16.19 25.47 9.85
N ILE A 554 15.57 24.32 10.15
CA ILE A 554 16.12 22.98 9.88
C ILE A 554 15.89 22.55 8.42
N ALA A 555 14.73 22.85 7.83
CA ALA A 555 14.37 22.48 6.46
C ALA A 555 15.41 22.87 5.38
N PRO A 556 15.97 24.11 5.34
CA PRO A 556 17.02 24.44 4.38
C PRO A 556 18.35 23.69 4.63
N LEU A 557 18.66 23.33 5.88
CA LEU A 557 19.82 22.50 6.21
C LEU A 557 19.62 21.06 5.76
N LYS A 558 18.42 20.49 5.96
CA LYS A 558 18.04 19.17 5.44
C LYS A 558 18.15 19.13 3.91
N ALA A 559 17.57 20.10 3.21
CA ALA A 559 17.67 20.20 1.74
C ALA A 559 19.11 20.35 1.24
N THR A 560 19.99 21.02 2.02
CA THR A 560 21.43 21.14 1.71
C THR A 560 22.16 19.81 1.91
N ARG A 561 21.87 19.10 3.01
CA ARG A 561 22.36 17.73 3.28
C ARG A 561 21.93 16.75 2.19
N ASP A 562 20.65 16.72 1.86
CA ASP A 562 20.06 15.78 0.89
C ASP A 562 20.68 15.99 -0.50
N LYS A 563 20.89 17.26 -0.90
CA LYS A 563 21.63 17.62 -2.12
C LYS A 563 23.09 17.15 -2.12
N ALA A 564 23.76 17.14 -0.97
CA ALA A 564 25.13 16.60 -0.85
C ALA A 564 25.15 15.05 -0.83
N TYR A 565 24.13 14.41 -0.25
CA TYR A 565 23.95 12.96 -0.30
C TYR A 565 23.69 12.47 -1.73
N ILE A 566 22.87 13.19 -2.48
CA ILE A 566 22.68 13.02 -3.93
C ILE A 566 24.01 13.13 -4.67
N ALA A 567 24.83 14.13 -4.34
CA ALA A 567 26.13 14.31 -4.97
C ALA A 567 27.03 13.09 -4.74
N VAL A 568 27.25 12.65 -3.49
CA VAL A 568 28.16 11.53 -3.19
C VAL A 568 27.69 10.17 -3.75
N ASN A 569 26.39 10.02 -4.04
CA ASN A 569 25.83 8.82 -4.66
C ASN A 569 25.67 8.88 -6.20
N THR A 570 25.94 10.03 -6.84
CA THR A 570 25.84 10.18 -8.30
C THR A 570 27.20 10.00 -8.96
N GLU A 571 27.38 8.93 -9.74
CA GLU A 571 28.68 8.60 -10.37
C GLU A 571 29.14 9.62 -11.45
N TRP A 572 28.21 10.39 -12.01
CA TRP A 572 28.45 11.29 -13.15
C TRP A 572 28.48 12.78 -12.76
N LYS A 573 29.21 13.57 -13.56
CA LYS A 573 29.16 15.03 -13.61
C LYS A 573 29.25 15.51 -15.07
N TRP A 574 28.68 16.67 -15.37
CA TRP A 574 28.86 17.35 -16.67
C TRP A 574 29.93 18.43 -16.54
N ILE A 575 30.97 18.36 -17.35
CA ILE A 575 32.06 19.35 -17.40
C ILE A 575 32.04 20.13 -18.71
N ASP A 576 32.59 21.33 -18.71
CA ASP A 576 32.87 22.07 -19.93
C ASP A 576 33.90 21.32 -20.78
N ASP A 577 33.66 21.23 -22.08
CA ASP A 577 34.51 20.46 -22.99
C ASP A 577 35.78 21.23 -23.38
N THR A 578 36.88 20.52 -23.59
CA THR A 578 38.17 21.07 -24.04
C THR A 578 38.55 20.51 -25.40
N ASP A 579 39.48 21.16 -26.11
CA ASP A 579 39.99 20.67 -27.40
C ASP A 579 40.63 19.26 -27.33
N GLU A 580 40.99 18.79 -26.13
CA GLU A 580 41.53 17.45 -25.86
C GLU A 580 40.54 16.55 -25.08
N HIS A 581 39.30 17.01 -24.85
CA HIS A 581 38.28 16.33 -24.04
C HIS A 581 38.74 15.94 -22.63
N THR A 582 39.56 16.78 -22.01
CA THR A 582 40.29 16.51 -20.77
C THR A 582 39.32 16.27 -19.60
N GLY A 583 39.40 15.09 -18.98
CA GLY A 583 38.53 14.71 -17.85
C GLY A 583 37.16 14.14 -18.23
N ALA A 584 36.81 14.08 -19.52
CA ALA A 584 35.63 13.35 -19.98
C ALA A 584 35.78 11.84 -19.75
N TYR A 585 34.68 11.15 -19.42
CA TYR A 585 34.69 9.70 -19.24
C TYR A 585 34.78 8.96 -20.57
N VAL A 586 35.76 8.07 -20.67
CA VAL A 586 36.11 7.41 -21.94
C VAL A 586 35.52 6.01 -22.01
N PHE A 587 34.30 5.93 -22.53
CA PHE A 587 33.67 4.66 -22.92
C PHE A 587 34.56 3.93 -23.93
N THR A 588 34.84 2.65 -23.71
CA THR A 588 35.68 1.83 -24.59
C THR A 588 34.90 0.62 -25.10
N SER A 589 34.91 0.36 -26.41
CA SER A 589 34.25 -0.84 -26.97
C SER A 589 35.00 -2.11 -26.56
N LYS A 590 34.25 -3.12 -26.10
CA LYS A 590 34.80 -4.42 -25.66
C LYS A 590 35.08 -5.35 -26.85
N ALA A 591 35.62 -6.54 -26.59
CA ALA A 591 35.91 -7.62 -27.56
C ALA A 591 34.85 -7.86 -28.65
N ASN A 592 33.56 -7.74 -28.30
CA ASN A 592 32.42 -7.93 -29.20
C ASN A 592 31.84 -6.61 -29.77
N GLY A 593 32.55 -5.49 -29.62
CA GLY A 593 32.17 -4.15 -30.06
C GLY A 593 31.28 -3.36 -29.08
N PHE A 594 30.67 -4.02 -28.09
CA PHE A 594 29.61 -3.41 -27.27
C PHE A 594 30.12 -2.47 -26.17
N PHE A 595 29.34 -1.42 -25.89
CA PHE A 595 29.41 -0.56 -24.71
C PHE A 595 28.02 0.07 -24.44
N LYS A 596 27.82 0.71 -23.28
CA LYS A 596 26.58 1.39 -22.92
C LYS A 596 26.84 2.63 -22.06
N VAL A 597 25.90 3.57 -22.07
CA VAL A 597 25.78 4.67 -21.10
C VAL A 597 24.46 4.50 -20.33
N THR A 598 24.44 4.85 -19.03
CA THR A 598 23.32 4.54 -18.13
C THR A 598 23.12 5.65 -17.10
N GLY A 599 21.88 5.91 -16.68
CA GLY A 599 21.54 6.97 -15.74
C GLY A 599 21.46 8.35 -16.41
N LEU A 600 20.96 8.41 -17.65
CA LEU A 600 20.69 9.65 -18.38
C LEU A 600 19.18 9.92 -18.47
N ASN A 601 18.79 11.18 -18.42
CA ASN A 601 17.42 11.63 -18.73
C ASN A 601 17.06 11.30 -20.18
N LYS A 602 15.76 11.27 -20.50
CA LYS A 602 15.34 11.31 -21.91
C LYS A 602 15.84 12.60 -22.58
N GLY A 603 16.34 12.48 -23.80
CA GLY A 603 16.91 13.63 -24.52
C GLY A 603 17.92 13.26 -25.61
N ASN A 604 18.40 14.29 -26.30
CA ASN A 604 19.35 14.15 -27.41
C ASN A 604 20.79 14.39 -26.93
N TYR A 605 21.69 13.51 -27.37
CA TYR A 605 23.10 13.47 -27.00
C TYR A 605 23.96 13.19 -28.25
N GLN A 606 25.25 13.51 -28.17
CA GLN A 606 26.23 13.15 -29.21
C GLN A 606 27.29 12.22 -28.65
N LEU A 607 27.62 11.16 -29.38
CA LEU A 607 28.74 10.30 -29.08
C LEU A 607 29.91 10.66 -30.03
N ILE A 608 31.09 10.99 -29.47
CA ILE A 608 32.26 11.45 -30.23
C ILE A 608 33.35 10.39 -30.14
N GLU A 609 33.88 9.89 -31.27
CA GLU A 609 35.03 8.96 -31.27
C GLU A 609 36.32 9.74 -31.00
N THR A 610 36.95 9.48 -29.85
CA THR A 610 38.22 10.11 -29.43
C THR A 610 39.44 9.22 -29.72
N LYS A 611 39.21 7.96 -30.13
CA LYS A 611 40.25 7.10 -30.70
C LYS A 611 39.67 5.94 -31.51
N ALA A 612 40.13 5.79 -32.75
CA ALA A 612 39.82 4.62 -33.57
C ALA A 612 40.43 3.31 -33.00
N PRO A 613 39.78 2.15 -33.22
CA PRO A 613 40.42 0.85 -33.06
C PRO A 613 41.69 0.69 -33.91
N LYS A 614 42.60 -0.18 -33.46
CA LYS A 614 43.87 -0.45 -34.16
C LYS A 614 43.62 -1.00 -35.56
N GLY A 615 44.06 -0.26 -36.59
CA GLY A 615 43.92 -0.63 -38.00
C GLY A 615 42.66 -0.10 -38.69
N TYR A 616 41.90 0.80 -38.04
CA TYR A 616 40.72 1.45 -38.59
C TYR A 616 40.92 2.97 -38.70
N ALA A 617 40.16 3.61 -39.59
CA ALA A 617 40.14 5.06 -39.73
C ALA A 617 39.32 5.70 -38.59
N GLU A 618 39.72 6.92 -38.20
CA GLU A 618 39.07 7.72 -37.15
C GLU A 618 37.80 8.41 -37.66
N ASN A 619 36.67 8.15 -37.01
CA ASN A 619 35.39 8.74 -37.36
C ASN A 619 35.19 10.09 -36.65
N LYS A 620 35.62 11.17 -37.31
CA LYS A 620 35.52 12.56 -36.80
C LYS A 620 34.10 13.14 -36.81
N THR A 621 33.11 12.39 -37.27
CA THR A 621 31.70 12.84 -37.32
C THR A 621 31.01 12.44 -36.01
N PRO A 622 30.54 13.41 -35.18
CA PRO A 622 29.72 13.10 -34.01
C PRO A 622 28.52 12.23 -34.36
N GLN A 623 28.17 11.34 -33.45
CA GLN A 623 27.14 10.33 -33.66
C GLN A 623 25.95 10.63 -32.75
N ASP A 624 24.97 11.36 -33.28
CA ASP A 624 23.75 11.73 -32.56
C ASP A 624 22.96 10.51 -32.08
N PHE A 625 22.45 10.55 -30.85
CA PHE A 625 21.63 9.49 -30.26
C PHE A 625 20.57 10.07 -29.30
N GLU A 626 19.46 9.35 -29.15
CA GLU A 626 18.31 9.78 -28.35
C GLU A 626 18.08 8.77 -27.21
N VAL A 627 18.22 9.23 -25.97
CA VAL A 627 17.83 8.44 -24.79
C VAL A 627 16.32 8.52 -24.62
N LYS A 628 15.67 7.36 -24.56
CA LYS A 628 14.22 7.18 -24.42
C LYS A 628 13.86 5.77 -23.95
N GLU A 629 12.57 5.46 -23.88
CA GLU A 629 12.09 4.10 -23.67
C GLU A 629 12.46 3.18 -24.83
N GLY A 630 12.93 1.97 -24.54
CA GLY A 630 13.56 1.06 -25.49
C GLY A 630 15.02 1.40 -25.84
N SER A 631 15.63 2.48 -25.31
CA SER A 631 16.94 2.96 -25.81
C SER A 631 18.17 2.09 -25.46
N THR A 632 18.01 1.05 -24.64
CA THR A 632 19.03 -0.01 -24.50
C THR A 632 18.89 -1.18 -25.46
N GLY A 633 17.76 -1.30 -26.17
CA GLY A 633 17.50 -2.36 -27.15
C GLY A 633 17.41 -3.75 -26.52
N GLU A 634 16.61 -3.92 -25.46
CA GLU A 634 16.40 -5.23 -24.83
C GLU A 634 15.67 -6.24 -25.75
N THR A 635 14.78 -5.74 -26.61
CA THR A 635 14.05 -6.53 -27.61
C THR A 635 14.81 -6.74 -28.92
N THR A 636 15.93 -6.04 -29.10
CA THR A 636 16.60 -5.90 -30.40
C THR A 636 17.20 -7.21 -30.90
N LYS A 637 16.87 -7.59 -32.13
CA LYS A 637 17.43 -8.78 -32.79
C LYS A 637 18.57 -8.42 -33.74
N LEU A 638 19.65 -9.18 -33.63
CA LEU A 638 20.77 -9.17 -34.57
C LEU A 638 20.72 -10.43 -35.43
N GLU A 639 20.57 -10.26 -36.74
CA GLU A 639 20.69 -11.35 -37.72
C GLU A 639 21.89 -11.06 -38.63
N SER A 640 22.74 -12.07 -38.83
CA SER A 640 24.02 -11.93 -39.57
C SER A 640 24.97 -10.82 -39.06
N GLY A 641 24.76 -10.32 -37.83
CA GLY A 641 25.50 -9.20 -37.26
C GLY A 641 24.90 -7.82 -37.55
N GLU A 642 23.86 -7.73 -38.38
CA GLU A 642 23.13 -6.50 -38.68
C GLU A 642 21.87 -6.35 -37.84
N LEU A 643 21.48 -5.09 -37.64
CA LEU A 643 20.26 -4.70 -36.94
C LEU A 643 19.00 -4.98 -37.76
N GLN A 644 18.08 -5.77 -37.20
CA GLN A 644 16.74 -5.96 -37.78
C GLN A 644 15.72 -4.92 -37.31
N ASP A 645 16.01 -4.22 -36.21
CA ASP A 645 15.26 -3.07 -35.72
C ASP A 645 16.20 -1.90 -35.37
N LEU A 646 15.69 -0.68 -35.50
CA LEU A 646 16.39 0.56 -35.12
C LEU A 646 15.95 1.05 -33.73
N VAL A 647 15.44 0.15 -32.89
CA VAL A 647 14.86 0.50 -31.58
C VAL A 647 15.99 0.58 -30.55
N GLY A 648 16.52 1.78 -30.38
CA GLY A 648 17.39 2.13 -29.26
C GLY A 648 18.84 1.71 -29.37
N PHE A 649 19.15 0.56 -29.95
CA PHE A 649 20.54 0.12 -30.09
C PHE A 649 21.21 0.71 -31.35
N LYS A 650 22.35 1.39 -31.20
CA LYS A 650 23.07 2.02 -32.32
C LYS A 650 24.39 1.32 -32.65
N GLN A 651 24.47 0.75 -33.86
CA GLN A 651 25.74 0.33 -34.45
C GLN A 651 26.52 1.53 -35.00
N ILE A 652 27.85 1.50 -34.81
CA ILE A 652 28.78 2.54 -35.23
C ILE A 652 29.85 1.88 -36.10
N GLU A 653 29.70 1.97 -37.41
CA GLU A 653 30.68 1.44 -38.36
C GLU A 653 32.04 2.13 -38.25
N ASN A 654 33.14 1.41 -38.44
CA ASN A 654 34.42 1.99 -38.86
C ASN A 654 34.93 1.30 -40.13
N LYS A 655 35.60 2.10 -40.96
CA LYS A 655 36.28 1.63 -42.16
C LYS A 655 37.69 1.15 -41.83
N LYS A 656 38.00 -0.10 -42.17
CA LYS A 656 39.33 -0.69 -42.01
C LYS A 656 40.34 0.02 -42.93
N VAL A 657 41.54 0.31 -42.44
CA VAL A 657 42.60 0.97 -43.24
C VAL A 657 43.25 -0.06 -44.14
N THR A 658 42.71 -0.21 -45.34
CA THR A 658 43.34 -0.99 -46.40
C THR A 658 44.30 -0.11 -47.20
N ILE A 659 45.59 -0.36 -47.06
CA ILE A 659 46.57 0.13 -48.04
C ILE A 659 46.30 -0.65 -49.35
N PRO A 660 45.98 0.01 -50.47
CA PRO A 660 45.80 -0.69 -51.73
C PRO A 660 47.12 -1.39 -52.11
N GLN A 661 47.05 -2.64 -52.55
CA GLN A 661 48.24 -3.42 -52.88
C GLN A 661 48.94 -2.77 -54.10
N THR A 662 50.03 -2.02 -53.85
CA THR A 662 50.76 -1.24 -54.86
C THR A 662 51.62 -2.13 -55.76
N GLY A 663 50.97 -3.03 -56.49
CA GLY A 663 51.55 -3.99 -57.43
C GLY A 663 50.52 -4.52 -58.45
N GLY A 664 49.40 -3.80 -58.64
CA GLY A 664 48.38 -4.15 -59.62
C GLY A 664 48.85 -4.03 -61.08
N ILE A 665 47.96 -4.35 -62.02
CA ILE A 665 48.22 -4.52 -63.46
C ILE A 665 49.10 -3.40 -64.09
N GLY A 666 48.96 -2.14 -63.66
CA GLY A 666 49.80 -1.04 -64.14
C GLY A 666 51.30 -1.29 -63.95
N SER A 667 51.74 -1.82 -62.81
CA SER A 667 53.15 -2.16 -62.55
C SER A 667 53.65 -3.25 -63.50
N LEU A 668 52.82 -4.25 -63.80
CA LEU A 668 53.13 -5.31 -64.74
C LEU A 668 53.25 -4.78 -66.17
N ILE A 669 52.39 -3.85 -66.58
CA ILE A 669 52.45 -3.18 -67.89
C ILE A 669 53.77 -2.42 -68.04
N PHE A 670 54.21 -1.66 -67.03
CA PHE A 670 55.49 -0.95 -67.08
C PHE A 670 56.70 -1.91 -67.15
N ILE A 671 56.68 -3.03 -66.41
CA ILE A 671 57.73 -4.05 -66.48
C ILE A 671 57.80 -4.69 -67.88
N VAL A 672 56.65 -5.09 -68.44
CA VAL A 672 56.56 -5.70 -69.78
C VAL A 672 56.99 -4.71 -70.87
N ALA A 673 56.56 -3.45 -70.79
CA ALA A 673 56.99 -2.40 -71.73
C ALA A 673 58.50 -2.11 -71.64
N GLY A 674 59.06 -2.06 -70.44
CA GLY A 674 60.50 -1.90 -70.23
C GLY A 674 61.32 -3.05 -70.81
N LEU A 675 60.89 -4.30 -70.58
CA LEU A 675 61.52 -5.50 -71.16
C LEU A 675 61.41 -5.52 -72.69
N ALA A 676 60.26 -5.12 -73.26
CA ALA A 676 60.09 -5.01 -74.70
C ALA A 676 61.01 -3.95 -75.32
N LEU A 677 61.17 -2.78 -74.69
CA LEU A 677 62.11 -1.73 -75.13
C LEU A 677 63.57 -2.22 -75.06
N MET A 678 63.96 -2.94 -74.00
CA MET A 678 65.31 -3.52 -73.92
C MET A 678 65.53 -4.61 -74.98
N ALA A 679 64.53 -5.43 -75.30
CA ALA A 679 64.63 -6.41 -76.38
C ALA A 679 64.80 -5.75 -77.76
N VAL A 680 64.05 -4.67 -78.04
CA VAL A 680 64.21 -3.88 -79.28
C VAL A 680 65.60 -3.23 -79.34
N ALA A 681 66.08 -2.64 -78.24
CA ALA A 681 67.42 -2.07 -78.17
C ALA A 681 68.52 -3.12 -78.40
N PHE A 682 68.38 -4.32 -77.81
CA PHE A 682 69.32 -5.42 -78.00
C PHE A 682 69.36 -5.91 -79.45
N VAL A 683 68.21 -6.05 -80.11
CA VAL A 683 68.13 -6.41 -81.54
C VAL A 683 68.73 -5.31 -82.43
N ALA A 684 68.52 -4.04 -82.10
CA ALA A 684 69.11 -2.91 -82.82
C ALA A 684 70.64 -2.87 -82.68
N MET A 685 71.17 -3.07 -81.47
CA MET A 685 72.62 -3.17 -81.23
C MET A 685 73.23 -4.37 -81.98
N LYS A 686 72.60 -5.55 -81.91
CA LYS A 686 73.09 -6.74 -82.63
C LYS A 686 73.08 -6.58 -84.15
N ARG A 687 72.13 -5.80 -84.70
CA ARG A 687 72.12 -5.41 -86.12
C ARG A 687 73.18 -4.37 -86.49
N ARG A 688 73.63 -3.51 -85.56
CA ARG A 688 74.69 -2.54 -85.86
C ARG A 688 76.04 -3.23 -86.00
N ASN A 689 76.35 -4.14 -85.09
CA ASN A 689 77.63 -4.89 -85.09
C ASN A 689 77.77 -5.86 -86.28
N SER A 690 76.72 -6.14 -87.05
CA SER A 690 76.77 -6.94 -88.28
C SER A 690 77.05 -6.13 -89.56
N TYR A 691 77.46 -4.86 -89.43
CA TYR A 691 77.87 -4.00 -90.55
C TYR A 691 79.28 -3.41 -90.38
N GLU A 692 80.06 -3.89 -89.41
CA GLU A 692 81.45 -3.45 -89.15
C GLU A 692 82.49 -4.55 -89.48
N GLU A 693 82.07 -5.68 -90.07
CA GLU A 693 82.93 -6.77 -90.59
C GLU A 693 82.56 -7.16 -92.04
N ALA A 694 82.47 -6.16 -92.95
CA ALA A 694 82.27 -6.35 -94.39
C ALA A 694 82.95 -5.23 -95.21
#